data_AF-A0A2P2SYV8-F1
#
_entry.id   AF-A0A2P2SYV8-F1
#
_cell.length_a   1.000
_cell.length_b   1.000
_cell.length_c   1.000
_cell.angle_alpha   90.00
_cell.angle_beta   90.00
_cell.angle_gamma   90.00
#
_symmetry.space_group_name_H-M   'P 1'
#
loop_
_entity.id
_entity.type
_entity.pdbx_description
1 polymer ?
#
loop_
_entity_poly.entity_id
_entity_poly.type
_entity_poly.pdbx_seq_one_letter_code
_entity_poly.pdbx_strand_id
1 'polypeptide(L)'
;MSSVDSKAAQAALLHWVNTFPLDKEARSLVDLSDGKLLYQVMADIDPTFTRRRSNEKKTFQAVIRGLRYYIVTECTELEELVESPSFIAISADGKTEDILELTSFLLVAAMSGPRRQDYISTIMTFDQGVQGEIKDIIEQRITEAHEARESGNKIYQPPPGKATPDEFQLEYRYGVLLGQKRGVEQENERLLKQTADLTTRLTHLQENNDSLQDHLRDAEDRLNAPVRDDETEHRIRRLEDDIRERDEVIESQEGQLEQDRDKMARMGRELSNLKDADSRLIQLQDEIKELEFKNDELTKKANTVDRYKNKLEVQKDLQKNFKDLELENEELKTQFQHIDKIIERNSSLEASQRQFQNSISKAEMEIFEIGSQKKMLEAENSELRYSMSTQEEKIAQYEQAMFELREQSPLPEISPHGQTLAEQMQNSEGDRQNNLENFRLKAENALLKGNTIAAQENSSLRAQLEESDAHIKVIEGKYREAFEKEVITQQQLRAMMNLVDDNKKDLAFVELKKAHTSVTEQLEALQKQLAALEAEHEDSKRGLLMATADLSMVEKEEIDALEELKATQESLSKSFENELTALKGKYKALLIDYEAQKSQLIESLLTNNKLREALEKNTNIEETPIVDDEPKEVPATPTQPDAEEVLKKDATIAELQAQVKELEENGNDAQKVALERENDNLKREYSMMTMAWYDLSSRVQSNTVMLQRRSEVSKSWINKQRRAVNPTGRR
;
A
#
# COMPACT_ATOMS: atom_id res chain seq x y z
N MET A 1 16.67 -21.78 87.90
CA MET A 1 17.89 -21.75 87.08
C MET A 1 17.51 -21.02 85.82
N SER A 2 18.15 -19.87 85.59
CA SER A 2 17.79 -18.97 84.50
C SER A 2 18.30 -19.56 83.18
N SER A 3 17.61 -19.40 82.03
CA SER A 3 18.22 -19.86 80.75
C SER A 3 19.51 -19.10 80.41
N VAL A 4 19.69 -17.91 81.00
CA VAL A 4 20.92 -17.09 80.91
C VAL A 4 22.16 -17.80 81.47
N ASP A 5 22.00 -18.85 82.31
CA ASP A 5 23.11 -19.67 82.82
C ASP A 5 23.75 -20.58 81.73
N SER A 6 23.14 -20.70 80.54
CA SER A 6 23.64 -21.51 79.43
C SER A 6 25.01 -21.03 78.93
N LYS A 7 25.94 -21.96 78.69
CA LYS A 7 27.26 -21.63 78.09
C LYS A 7 27.15 -20.94 76.72
N ALA A 8 26.06 -21.16 75.99
CA ALA A 8 25.81 -20.49 74.71
C ALA A 8 25.43 -19.02 74.94
N ALA A 9 24.45 -18.73 75.80
CA ALA A 9 24.12 -17.38 76.29
C ALA A 9 25.34 -16.62 76.83
N GLN A 10 26.20 -17.26 77.63
CA GLN A 10 27.45 -16.66 78.13
C GLN A 10 28.40 -16.24 77.00
N ALA A 11 28.57 -17.09 75.98
CA ALA A 11 29.41 -16.79 74.83
C ALA A 11 28.79 -15.70 73.93
N ALA A 12 27.47 -15.71 73.76
CA ALA A 12 26.75 -14.71 72.98
C ALA A 12 26.81 -13.30 73.61
N LEU A 13 26.65 -13.20 74.93
CA LEU A 13 26.81 -11.94 75.67
C LEU A 13 28.26 -11.42 75.62
N LEU A 14 29.27 -12.30 75.74
CA LEU A 14 30.67 -11.91 75.56
C LEU A 14 30.97 -11.44 74.13
N HIS A 15 30.42 -12.11 73.12
CA HIS A 15 30.54 -11.68 71.71
C HIS A 15 29.95 -10.28 71.50
N TRP A 16 28.76 -10.02 72.05
CA TRP A 16 28.13 -8.70 72.01
C TRP A 16 28.93 -7.62 72.74
N VAL A 17 29.41 -7.88 73.97
CA VAL A 17 30.25 -6.92 74.72
C VAL A 17 31.51 -6.53 73.95
N ASN A 18 32.14 -7.47 73.23
CA ASN A 18 33.34 -7.20 72.44
C ASN A 18 33.10 -6.38 71.16
N THR A 19 31.85 -6.03 70.82
CA THR A 19 31.58 -5.07 69.72
C THR A 19 31.74 -3.61 70.11
N PHE A 20 31.79 -3.32 71.41
CA PHE A 20 32.02 -1.96 71.91
C PHE A 20 33.51 -1.56 71.80
N PRO A 21 33.82 -0.26 71.72
CA PRO A 21 35.19 0.24 71.71
C PRO A 21 35.85 0.12 73.11
N LEU A 22 36.21 -1.10 73.48
CA LEU A 22 36.84 -1.43 74.76
C LEU A 22 38.37 -1.25 74.73
N ASP A 23 38.96 -0.92 75.87
CA ASP A 23 40.44 -0.89 76.01
C ASP A 23 41.07 -2.28 75.78
N LYS A 24 40.32 -3.36 76.03
CA LYS A 24 40.72 -4.77 75.90
C LYS A 24 39.51 -5.67 75.61
N GLU A 25 39.71 -6.68 74.77
CA GLU A 25 38.73 -7.76 74.54
C GLU A 25 38.51 -8.59 75.82
N ALA A 26 37.25 -8.81 76.20
CA ALA A 26 36.86 -9.75 77.24
C ALA A 26 36.84 -11.18 76.68
N ARG A 27 37.69 -12.07 77.19
CA ARG A 27 37.79 -13.47 76.72
C ARG A 27 37.02 -14.44 77.60
N SER A 28 36.64 -13.99 78.80
CA SER A 28 35.88 -14.72 79.79
C SER A 28 35.05 -13.76 80.64
N LEU A 29 34.02 -14.28 81.31
CA LEU A 29 33.21 -13.49 82.26
C LEU A 29 34.04 -12.93 83.43
N VAL A 30 35.18 -13.57 83.76
CA VAL A 30 36.09 -13.09 84.80
C VAL A 30 36.71 -11.75 84.42
N ASP A 31 36.94 -11.49 83.13
CA ASP A 31 37.49 -10.22 82.63
C ASP A 31 36.51 -9.04 82.81
N LEU A 32 35.22 -9.32 83.01
CA LEU A 32 34.17 -8.32 83.29
C LEU A 32 33.95 -8.07 84.79
N SER A 33 34.55 -8.88 85.67
CA SER A 33 34.27 -8.87 87.13
C SER A 33 34.71 -7.60 87.86
N ASP A 34 35.71 -6.88 87.35
CA ASP A 34 36.11 -5.58 87.90
C ASP A 34 35.19 -4.42 87.47
N GLY A 35 34.23 -4.69 86.59
CA GLY A 35 33.25 -3.74 86.08
C GLY A 35 33.82 -2.62 85.22
N LYS A 36 35.13 -2.60 84.87
CA LYS A 36 35.71 -1.53 84.06
C LYS A 36 35.29 -1.61 82.60
N LEU A 37 35.29 -2.82 82.02
CA LEU A 37 34.82 -3.03 80.66
C LEU A 37 33.31 -2.75 80.56
N LEU A 38 32.50 -3.20 81.53
CA LEU A 38 31.08 -2.87 81.60
C LEU A 38 30.82 -1.36 81.81
N TYR A 39 31.72 -0.64 82.48
CA TYR A 39 31.69 0.82 82.58
C TYR A 39 31.95 1.50 81.23
N GLN A 40 32.81 0.93 80.37
CA GLN A 40 33.02 1.39 78.99
C GLN A 40 31.81 1.11 78.10
N VAL A 41 31.20 -0.07 78.22
CA VAL A 41 29.92 -0.40 77.55
C VAL A 41 28.82 0.60 77.96
N MET A 42 28.65 0.88 79.25
CA MET A 42 27.68 1.90 79.72
C MET A 42 28.03 3.32 79.30
N ALA A 43 29.32 3.67 79.25
CA ALA A 43 29.79 4.97 78.81
C ALA A 43 29.57 5.21 77.31
N ASP A 44 29.62 4.15 76.50
CA ASP A 44 29.13 4.21 75.13
C ASP A 44 27.62 4.37 75.12
N ILE A 45 26.83 3.41 75.67
CA ILE A 45 25.35 3.39 75.62
C ILE A 45 24.73 4.72 76.08
N ASP A 46 25.18 5.25 77.22
CA ASP A 46 24.81 6.57 77.74
C ASP A 46 26.05 7.49 77.82
N PRO A 47 26.29 8.36 76.82
CA PRO A 47 27.37 9.34 76.88
C PRO A 47 27.23 10.35 78.04
N THR A 48 26.06 10.46 78.68
CA THR A 48 25.85 11.33 79.85
C THR A 48 26.24 10.67 81.17
N PHE A 49 26.33 9.34 81.21
CA PHE A 49 26.74 8.55 82.38
C PHE A 49 28.12 8.99 82.91
N THR A 50 29.10 9.12 82.01
CA THR A 50 30.48 9.52 82.35
C THR A 50 30.60 10.93 82.93
N ARG A 51 29.62 11.81 82.67
CA ARG A 51 29.58 13.18 83.21
C ARG A 51 29.30 13.19 84.73
N ARG A 52 28.88 12.06 85.29
CA ARG A 52 28.59 11.85 86.71
C ARG A 52 29.77 11.13 87.35
N ARG A 53 30.48 11.81 88.23
CA ARG A 53 31.78 11.36 88.79
C ARG A 53 31.72 9.92 89.32
N SER A 54 32.51 9.02 88.73
CA SER A 54 32.69 7.65 89.22
C SER A 54 34.01 7.52 90.00
N ASN A 55 33.98 6.81 91.13
CA ASN A 55 35.19 6.44 91.87
C ASN A 55 35.65 5.05 91.39
N GLU A 56 36.89 4.95 90.91
CA GLU A 56 37.48 3.72 90.31
C GLU A 56 37.36 2.44 91.17
N LYS A 57 37.17 2.56 92.48
CA LYS A 57 37.04 1.45 93.42
C LYS A 57 35.63 0.82 93.48
N LYS A 58 34.65 1.39 92.78
CA LYS A 58 33.24 0.95 92.78
C LYS A 58 32.62 0.93 91.37
N THR A 59 33.43 0.63 90.36
CA THR A 59 33.04 0.57 88.94
C THR A 59 31.82 -0.31 88.68
N PHE A 60 31.80 -1.55 89.19
CA PHE A 60 30.64 -2.45 89.04
C PHE A 60 29.35 -1.87 89.66
N GLN A 61 29.43 -1.32 90.88
CA GLN A 61 28.30 -0.64 91.52
C GLN A 61 27.87 0.63 90.77
N ALA A 62 28.82 1.35 90.14
CA ALA A 62 28.52 2.51 89.31
C ALA A 62 27.78 2.12 88.02
N VAL A 63 28.15 1.00 87.38
CA VAL A 63 27.43 0.44 86.21
C VAL A 63 25.98 0.12 86.56
N ILE A 64 25.73 -0.62 87.65
CA ILE A 64 24.37 -0.96 88.10
C ILE A 64 23.54 0.32 88.35
N ARG A 65 24.13 1.33 89.01
CA ARG A 65 23.47 2.62 89.25
C ARG A 65 23.21 3.42 87.97
N GLY A 66 24.15 3.40 87.03
CA GLY A 66 24.06 4.08 85.74
C GLY A 66 22.96 3.48 84.88
N LEU A 67 22.98 2.16 84.72
CA LEU A 67 21.96 1.39 84.00
C LEU A 67 20.57 1.61 84.61
N ARG A 68 20.44 1.54 85.94
CA ARG A 68 19.19 1.82 86.64
C ARG A 68 18.65 3.22 86.35
N TYR A 69 19.53 4.23 86.30
CA TYR A 69 19.12 5.59 85.97
C TYR A 69 18.71 5.70 84.49
N TYR A 70 19.53 5.17 83.58
CA TYR A 70 19.32 5.25 82.13
C TYR A 70 17.99 4.62 81.69
N ILE A 71 17.64 3.45 82.25
CA ILE A 71 16.36 2.80 81.95
C ILE A 71 15.19 3.73 82.35
N VAL A 72 15.20 4.29 83.56
CA VAL A 72 14.13 5.16 84.07
C VAL A 72 14.01 6.46 83.28
N THR A 73 15.11 7.04 82.77
CA THR A 73 15.05 8.35 82.08
C THR A 73 14.93 8.27 80.55
N GLU A 74 15.58 7.31 79.91
CA GLU A 74 15.68 7.23 78.45
C GLU A 74 14.93 6.02 77.85
N CYS A 75 14.59 5.00 78.65
CA CYS A 75 13.88 3.79 78.21
C CYS A 75 12.51 3.67 78.90
N THR A 76 11.67 4.71 78.77
CA THR A 76 10.40 4.85 79.51
C THR A 76 9.40 3.69 79.34
N GLU A 77 9.48 2.93 78.24
CA GLU A 77 8.66 1.74 77.99
C GLU A 77 9.07 0.52 78.85
N LEU A 78 10.22 0.58 79.53
CA LEU A 78 10.83 -0.52 80.29
C LEU A 78 11.23 -0.14 81.73
N GLU A 79 10.61 0.88 82.33
CA GLU A 79 10.84 1.23 83.75
C GLU A 79 10.65 0.02 84.70
N GLU A 80 9.72 -0.88 84.35
CA GLU A 80 9.39 -2.12 85.05
C GLU A 80 10.54 -3.14 85.08
N LEU A 81 11.48 -3.09 84.12
CA LEU A 81 12.67 -3.96 84.08
C LEU A 81 13.58 -3.76 85.30
N VAL A 82 13.60 -2.53 85.84
CA VAL A 82 14.33 -2.16 87.06
C VAL A 82 13.62 -2.62 88.34
N GLU A 83 12.30 -2.84 88.29
CA GLU A 83 11.51 -3.39 89.40
C GLU A 83 11.57 -4.94 89.45
N SER A 84 12.22 -5.60 88.47
CA SER A 84 12.33 -7.07 88.42
C SER A 84 13.15 -7.66 89.58
N PRO A 85 12.77 -8.84 90.12
CA PRO A 85 13.46 -9.45 91.24
C PRO A 85 14.94 -9.78 90.95
N SER A 86 15.25 -10.17 89.71
CA SER A 86 16.61 -10.47 89.25
C SER A 86 17.49 -9.22 89.19
N PHE A 87 17.01 -8.10 88.63
CA PHE A 87 17.76 -6.84 88.61
C PHE A 87 18.08 -6.33 90.03
N ILE A 88 17.13 -6.48 90.96
CA ILE A 88 17.29 -6.08 92.36
C ILE A 88 18.25 -7.03 93.12
N ALA A 89 18.36 -8.29 92.70
CA ALA A 89 19.22 -9.29 93.34
C ALA A 89 20.71 -9.17 92.98
N ILE A 90 21.07 -8.43 91.91
CA ILE A 90 22.46 -8.27 91.45
C ILE A 90 23.33 -7.68 92.56
N SER A 91 24.29 -8.49 93.05
CA SER A 91 25.24 -8.03 94.07
C SER A 91 26.32 -7.12 93.48
N ALA A 92 26.81 -6.18 94.29
CA ALA A 92 28.01 -5.41 93.97
C ALA A 92 29.32 -6.23 94.08
N ASP A 93 29.24 -7.51 94.46
CA ASP A 93 30.39 -8.42 94.64
C ASP A 93 31.03 -8.89 93.32
N GLY A 94 30.36 -8.71 92.17
CA GLY A 94 30.90 -9.07 90.85
C GLY A 94 31.08 -10.58 90.63
N LYS A 95 30.14 -11.42 91.07
CA LYS A 95 30.17 -12.88 90.81
C LYS A 95 29.76 -13.17 89.37
N THR A 96 30.09 -14.36 88.87
CA THR A 96 29.80 -14.76 87.48
C THR A 96 28.31 -14.71 87.13
N GLU A 97 27.43 -15.05 88.08
CA GLU A 97 25.97 -14.94 87.93
C GLU A 97 25.55 -13.46 87.85
N ASP A 98 25.98 -12.63 88.82
CA ASP A 98 25.72 -11.16 88.85
C ASP A 98 26.18 -10.45 87.55
N ILE A 99 27.33 -10.87 86.99
CA ILE A 99 27.89 -10.33 85.73
C ILE A 99 26.99 -10.67 84.53
N LEU A 100 26.48 -11.91 84.46
CA LEU A 100 25.61 -12.35 83.37
C LEU A 100 24.25 -11.68 83.42
N GLU A 101 23.64 -11.63 84.61
CA GLU A 101 22.43 -10.87 84.87
C GLU A 101 22.63 -9.41 84.40
N LEU A 102 23.64 -8.71 84.94
CA LEU A 102 23.93 -7.32 84.58
C LEU A 102 24.17 -7.11 83.08
N THR A 103 24.94 -8.00 82.44
CA THR A 103 25.22 -7.90 80.99
C THR A 103 23.98 -8.14 80.14
N SER A 104 23.07 -9.03 80.56
CA SER A 104 21.78 -9.21 79.88
C SER A 104 20.86 -7.99 80.02
N PHE A 105 20.86 -7.30 81.16
CA PHE A 105 20.12 -6.04 81.32
C PHE A 105 20.76 -4.89 80.53
N LEU A 106 22.09 -4.84 80.41
CA LEU A 106 22.80 -3.88 79.54
C LEU A 106 22.40 -4.05 78.08
N LEU A 107 22.33 -5.28 77.60
CA LEU A 107 21.86 -5.62 76.25
C LEU A 107 20.43 -5.12 76.00
N VAL A 108 19.48 -5.45 76.88
CA VAL A 108 18.08 -5.05 76.74
C VAL A 108 17.92 -3.53 76.77
N ALA A 109 18.65 -2.83 77.64
CA ALA A 109 18.65 -1.38 77.69
C ALA A 109 19.24 -0.72 76.42
N ALA A 110 20.38 -1.22 75.92
CA ALA A 110 20.96 -0.74 74.66
C ALA A 110 19.99 -0.91 73.47
N MET A 111 19.30 -2.06 73.42
CA MET A 111 18.32 -2.42 72.40
C MET A 111 16.98 -1.67 72.50
N SER A 112 16.81 -0.85 73.53
CA SER A 112 15.55 -0.13 73.81
C SER A 112 15.73 1.38 73.99
N GLY A 113 16.97 1.85 74.18
CA GLY A 113 17.29 3.28 74.25
C GLY A 113 17.32 3.98 72.88
N PRO A 114 17.61 5.30 72.86
CA PRO A 114 17.50 6.13 71.65
C PRO A 114 18.36 5.71 70.45
N ARG A 115 19.48 4.99 70.69
CA ARG A 115 20.37 4.46 69.63
C ARG A 115 20.18 2.97 69.32
N ARG A 116 19.01 2.41 69.66
CA ARG A 116 18.71 0.98 69.43
C ARG A 116 19.00 0.49 68.00
N GLN A 117 18.80 1.31 66.97
CA GLN A 117 19.05 0.91 65.58
C GLN A 117 20.51 0.55 65.30
N ASP A 118 21.47 1.24 65.92
CA ASP A 118 22.90 0.97 65.75
C ASP A 118 23.24 -0.42 66.32
N TYR A 119 22.80 -0.69 67.55
CA TYR A 119 23.02 -1.97 68.23
C TYR A 119 22.27 -3.14 67.58
N ILE A 120 21.02 -2.93 67.12
CA ILE A 120 20.28 -3.92 66.31
C ILE A 120 21.07 -4.26 65.04
N SER A 121 21.54 -3.24 64.32
CA SER A 121 22.29 -3.44 63.06
C SER A 121 23.58 -4.21 63.29
N THR A 122 24.30 -3.93 64.39
CA THR A 122 25.50 -4.69 64.78
C THR A 122 25.17 -6.15 65.08
N ILE A 123 24.14 -6.44 65.88
CA ILE A 123 23.73 -7.82 66.21
C ILE A 123 23.33 -8.61 64.96
N MET A 124 22.67 -7.98 63.99
CA MET A 124 22.29 -8.61 62.72
C MET A 124 23.48 -9.02 61.83
N THR A 125 24.72 -8.63 62.18
CA THR A 125 25.94 -9.12 61.52
C THR A 125 26.51 -10.41 62.10
N PHE A 126 26.00 -10.88 63.24
CA PHE A 126 26.53 -12.08 63.92
C PHE A 126 26.03 -13.37 63.25
N ASP A 127 26.67 -14.50 63.57
CA ASP A 127 26.19 -15.82 63.15
C ASP A 127 24.77 -16.10 63.67
N GLN A 128 23.95 -16.79 62.87
CA GLN A 128 22.54 -17.06 63.16
C GLN A 128 22.31 -17.76 64.52
N GLY A 129 23.26 -18.59 64.98
CA GLY A 129 23.21 -19.20 66.31
C GLY A 129 23.40 -18.19 67.46
N VAL A 130 24.29 -17.22 67.28
CA VAL A 130 24.52 -16.14 68.28
C VAL A 130 23.34 -15.17 68.28
N GLN A 131 22.76 -14.87 67.12
CA GLN A 131 21.53 -14.07 67.02
C GLN A 131 20.35 -14.72 67.74
N GLY A 132 20.19 -16.05 67.62
CA GLY A 132 19.16 -16.81 68.34
C GLY A 132 19.27 -16.69 69.86
N GLU A 133 20.46 -16.97 70.42
CA GLU A 133 20.70 -16.85 71.87
C GLU A 133 20.49 -15.41 72.36
N ILE A 134 20.91 -14.39 71.60
CA ILE A 134 20.67 -12.98 71.94
C ILE A 134 19.17 -12.64 71.94
N LYS A 135 18.41 -13.14 70.96
CA LYS A 135 16.96 -12.95 70.88
C LYS A 135 16.27 -13.56 72.10
N ASP A 136 16.59 -14.80 72.44
CA ASP A 136 15.97 -15.53 73.54
C ASP A 136 16.25 -14.84 74.90
N ILE A 137 17.47 -14.30 75.09
CA ILE A 137 17.81 -13.50 76.28
C ILE A 137 16.96 -12.23 76.37
N ILE A 138 16.77 -11.51 75.25
CA ILE A 138 15.97 -10.27 75.22
C ILE A 138 14.49 -10.59 75.51
N GLU A 139 13.92 -11.60 74.86
CA GLU A 139 12.53 -12.02 75.06
C GLU A 139 12.29 -12.50 76.50
N GLN A 140 13.22 -13.26 77.10
CA GLN A 140 13.14 -13.69 78.50
C GLN A 140 13.06 -12.48 79.45
N ARG A 141 13.91 -11.46 79.26
CA ARG A 141 13.98 -10.29 80.15
C ARG A 141 12.81 -9.33 80.01
N ILE A 142 12.30 -9.14 78.81
CA ILE A 142 11.09 -8.33 78.58
C ILE A 142 9.87 -9.04 79.20
N THR A 143 9.79 -10.36 79.07
CA THR A 143 8.73 -11.16 79.73
C THR A 143 8.83 -11.04 81.25
N GLU A 144 10.03 -11.17 81.83
CA GLU A 144 10.27 -11.02 83.28
C GLU A 144 9.87 -9.62 83.81
N ALA A 145 10.10 -8.55 83.02
CA ALA A 145 9.65 -7.19 83.37
C ALA A 145 8.12 -7.07 83.37
N HIS A 146 7.44 -7.64 82.38
CA HIS A 146 5.98 -7.62 82.31
C HIS A 146 5.32 -8.47 83.41
N GLU A 147 5.88 -9.64 83.74
CA GLU A 147 5.42 -10.45 84.87
C GLU A 147 5.62 -9.71 86.21
N ALA A 148 6.72 -8.97 86.37
CA ALA A 148 6.93 -8.13 87.55
C ALA A 148 5.85 -7.03 87.68
N ARG A 149 5.47 -6.38 86.57
CA ARG A 149 4.37 -5.40 86.51
C ARG A 149 3.03 -6.00 86.93
N GLU A 150 2.63 -7.13 86.32
CA GLU A 150 1.32 -7.74 86.58
C GLU A 150 1.19 -8.32 87.99
N SER A 151 2.30 -8.76 88.60
CA SER A 151 2.31 -9.27 89.97
C SER A 151 1.90 -8.21 91.03
N GLY A 152 1.94 -6.92 90.68
CA GLY A 152 1.56 -5.79 91.56
C GLY A 152 2.42 -5.66 92.82
N ASN A 153 3.48 -6.44 92.96
CA ASN A 153 4.16 -6.66 94.23
C ASN A 153 5.29 -5.64 94.44
N LYS A 154 4.93 -4.36 94.59
CA LYS A 154 5.85 -3.19 94.75
C LYS A 154 6.68 -3.17 96.05
N ILE A 155 6.96 -4.34 96.65
CA ILE A 155 7.71 -4.47 97.90
C ILE A 155 8.70 -5.64 97.80
N TYR A 156 9.89 -5.36 97.26
CA TYR A 156 11.08 -6.10 97.67
C TYR A 156 11.35 -5.80 99.15
N GLN A 157 10.94 -6.71 100.04
CA GLN A 157 11.40 -6.73 101.43
C GLN A 157 12.63 -7.63 101.51
N PRO A 158 13.83 -7.10 101.82
CA PRO A 158 14.99 -7.95 102.04
C PRO A 158 14.77 -8.82 103.30
N PRO A 159 15.29 -10.06 103.32
CA PRO A 159 15.16 -10.95 104.49
C PRO A 159 15.67 -10.29 105.78
N PRO A 160 14.97 -10.43 106.92
CA PRO A 160 15.39 -9.83 108.19
C PRO A 160 16.56 -10.62 108.80
N GLY A 161 17.75 -10.48 108.22
CA GLY A 161 18.92 -11.27 108.60
C GLY A 161 20.23 -10.79 107.97
N LYS A 162 20.86 -9.81 108.60
CA LYS A 162 22.25 -9.32 108.36
C LYS A 162 22.48 -8.53 107.07
N ALA A 163 22.14 -7.24 107.11
CA ALA A 163 22.98 -6.20 106.51
C ALA A 163 22.92 -4.95 107.40
N THR A 164 24.05 -4.27 107.56
CA THR A 164 24.08 -2.87 108.01
C THR A 164 23.22 -2.03 107.07
N PRO A 165 22.56 -0.94 107.53
CA PRO A 165 21.81 -0.06 106.64
C PRO A 165 22.70 0.39 105.48
N ASP A 166 22.45 -0.13 104.29
CA ASP A 166 23.22 0.23 103.11
C ASP A 166 22.92 1.70 102.81
N GLU A 167 23.96 2.52 102.85
CA GLU A 167 23.89 3.97 102.68
C GLU A 167 23.16 4.32 101.37
N PHE A 168 23.24 3.44 100.38
CA PHE A 168 22.53 3.51 99.10
C PHE A 168 21.00 3.32 99.20
N GLN A 169 20.45 2.47 100.07
CA GLN A 169 18.99 2.41 100.24
C GLN A 169 18.45 3.66 100.94
N LEU A 170 19.25 4.21 101.86
CA LEU A 170 18.92 5.48 102.51
C LEU A 170 19.02 6.64 101.52
N GLU A 171 20.07 6.69 100.68
CA GLU A 171 20.29 7.67 99.62
C GLU A 171 19.23 7.57 98.50
N TYR A 172 18.80 6.36 98.11
CA TYR A 172 17.70 6.15 97.18
C TYR A 172 16.37 6.63 97.79
N ARG A 173 16.04 6.26 99.03
CA ARG A 173 14.85 6.77 99.72
C ARG A 173 14.90 8.28 99.91
N TYR A 174 16.08 8.85 100.19
CA TYR A 174 16.26 10.29 100.33
C TYR A 174 16.12 11.00 98.99
N GLY A 175 16.63 10.43 97.89
CA GLY A 175 16.45 10.91 96.53
C GLY A 175 15.00 10.83 96.05
N VAL A 176 14.28 9.75 96.37
CA VAL A 176 12.83 9.63 96.13
C VAL A 176 12.06 10.65 96.97
N LEU A 177 12.38 10.84 98.26
CA LEU A 177 11.79 11.91 99.07
C LEU A 177 12.14 13.30 98.53
N LEU A 178 13.34 13.51 97.99
CA LEU A 178 13.75 14.79 97.40
C LEU A 178 13.01 15.05 96.08
N GLY A 179 12.77 14.01 95.29
CA GLY A 179 11.93 14.05 94.09
C GLY A 179 10.47 14.34 94.41
N GLN A 180 9.90 13.64 95.40
CA GLN A 180 8.54 13.91 95.91
C GLN A 180 8.43 15.32 96.50
N LYS A 181 9.42 15.74 97.31
CA LYS A 181 9.48 17.11 97.85
C LYS A 181 9.55 18.14 96.72
N ARG A 182 10.40 17.93 95.71
CA ARG A 182 10.51 18.82 94.54
C ARG A 182 9.21 18.85 93.73
N GLY A 183 8.52 17.72 93.59
CA GLY A 183 7.20 17.63 92.97
C GLY A 183 6.15 18.42 93.76
N VAL A 184 6.11 18.27 95.08
CA VAL A 184 5.21 19.05 95.97
C VAL A 184 5.58 20.54 95.98
N GLU A 185 6.87 20.90 95.92
CA GLU A 185 7.32 22.29 95.79
C GLU A 185 6.91 22.89 94.44
N GLN A 186 7.02 22.13 93.34
CA GLN A 186 6.53 22.54 92.01
C GLN A 186 5.00 22.64 91.95
N GLU A 187 4.27 21.72 92.59
CA GLU A 187 2.81 21.77 92.73
C GLU A 187 2.38 22.99 93.55
N ASN A 188 3.08 23.29 94.65
CA ASN A 188 2.82 24.46 95.48
C ASN A 188 3.17 25.77 94.74
N GLU A 189 4.26 25.81 93.97
CA GLU A 189 4.60 26.94 93.11
C GLU A 189 3.56 27.12 91.97
N ARG A 190 3.05 26.01 91.40
CA ARG A 190 1.96 26.01 90.42
C ARG A 190 0.66 26.53 91.03
N LEU A 191 0.30 26.09 92.23
CA LEU A 191 -0.87 26.57 92.95
C LEU A 191 -0.72 28.04 93.36
N LEU A 192 0.46 28.48 93.80
CA LEU A 192 0.75 29.89 94.07
C LEU A 192 0.59 30.75 92.82
N LYS A 193 1.12 30.30 91.66
CA LYS A 193 0.90 30.97 90.37
C LYS A 193 -0.58 30.99 90.00
N GLN A 194 -1.30 29.87 90.10
CA GLN A 194 -2.75 29.83 89.86
C GLN A 194 -3.54 30.75 90.79
N THR A 195 -3.18 30.87 92.07
CA THR A 195 -3.84 31.81 92.99
C THR A 195 -3.48 33.26 92.68
N ALA A 196 -2.26 33.55 92.22
CA ALA A 196 -1.86 34.88 91.75
C ALA A 196 -2.59 35.24 90.44
N ASP A 197 -2.69 34.31 89.49
CA ASP A 197 -3.43 34.47 88.24
C ASP A 197 -4.94 34.65 88.48
N LEU A 198 -5.53 33.86 89.39
CA LEU A 198 -6.93 34.02 89.80
C LEU A 198 -7.15 35.34 90.55
N THR A 199 -6.21 35.78 91.39
CA THR A 199 -6.28 37.08 92.06
C THR A 199 -6.19 38.21 91.03
N THR A 200 -5.26 38.14 90.08
CA THR A 200 -5.09 39.13 89.00
C THR A 200 -6.30 39.13 88.05
N ARG A 201 -6.89 37.96 87.80
CA ARG A 201 -8.14 37.84 87.05
C ARG A 201 -9.33 38.38 87.84
N LEU A 202 -9.37 38.21 89.16
CA LEU A 202 -10.39 38.82 90.02
C LEU A 202 -10.23 40.34 90.07
N THR A 203 -9.01 40.88 90.20
CA THR A 203 -8.79 42.33 90.14
C THR A 203 -9.15 42.86 88.76
N HIS A 204 -8.78 42.20 87.66
CA HIS A 204 -9.23 42.60 86.32
C HIS A 204 -10.74 42.46 86.11
N LEU A 205 -11.40 41.47 86.72
CA LEU A 205 -12.87 41.36 86.68
C LEU A 205 -13.54 42.40 87.58
N GLN A 206 -12.90 42.84 88.66
CA GLN A 206 -13.34 43.96 89.49
C GLN A 206 -13.13 45.28 88.75
N GLU A 207 -11.93 45.58 88.24
CA GLU A 207 -11.62 46.72 87.38
C GLU A 207 -12.55 46.80 86.16
N ASN A 208 -12.89 45.67 85.54
CA ASN A 208 -13.85 45.61 84.44
C ASN A 208 -15.30 45.81 84.93
N ASN A 209 -15.69 45.29 86.10
CA ASN A 209 -17.02 45.54 86.66
C ASN A 209 -17.18 47.00 87.11
N ASP A 210 -16.15 47.58 87.72
CA ASP A 210 -16.07 48.99 88.11
C ASP A 210 -16.06 49.88 86.85
N SER A 211 -15.28 49.53 85.82
CA SER A 211 -15.31 50.20 84.51
C SER A 211 -16.65 50.05 83.80
N LEU A 212 -17.35 48.91 83.94
CA LEU A 212 -18.70 48.71 83.41
C LEU A 212 -19.73 49.47 84.22
N GLN A 213 -19.58 49.61 85.54
CA GLN A 213 -20.42 50.47 86.38
C GLN A 213 -20.20 51.94 86.04
N ASP A 214 -18.96 52.37 85.86
CA ASP A 214 -18.62 53.71 85.39
C ASP A 214 -19.14 53.94 83.97
N HIS A 215 -19.00 52.99 83.03
CA HIS A 215 -19.60 53.09 81.69
C HIS A 215 -21.13 53.09 81.71
N LEU A 216 -21.76 52.34 82.61
CA LEU A 216 -23.21 52.29 82.76
C LEU A 216 -23.71 53.59 83.40
N ARG A 217 -22.96 54.17 84.34
CA ARG A 217 -23.19 55.50 84.90
C ARG A 217 -22.97 56.61 83.88
N ASP A 218 -21.93 56.54 83.06
CA ASP A 218 -21.67 57.45 81.95
C ASP A 218 -22.75 57.30 80.86
N ALA A 219 -23.30 56.10 80.66
CA ALA A 219 -24.43 55.85 79.77
C ALA A 219 -25.76 56.36 80.36
N GLU A 220 -26.00 56.20 81.66
CA GLU A 220 -27.14 56.79 82.37
C GLU A 220 -27.06 58.32 82.38
N ASP A 221 -25.88 58.89 82.58
CA ASP A 221 -25.62 60.34 82.52
C ASP A 221 -25.72 60.85 81.07
N ARG A 222 -25.34 60.08 80.04
CA ARG A 222 -25.57 60.41 78.62
C ARG A 222 -27.03 60.27 78.18
N LEU A 223 -27.77 59.33 78.78
CA LEU A 223 -29.21 59.10 78.52
C LEU A 223 -30.07 60.17 79.21
N ASN A 224 -29.63 60.64 80.40
CA ASN A 224 -30.24 61.76 81.11
C ASN A 224 -29.71 63.13 80.63
N ALA A 225 -28.55 63.18 79.96
CA ALA A 225 -28.10 64.37 79.27
C ALA A 225 -29.00 64.67 78.05
N PRO A 226 -29.30 65.95 77.77
CA PRO A 226 -30.01 66.32 76.55
C PRO A 226 -29.14 65.96 75.33
N VAL A 227 -29.62 64.97 74.56
CA VAL A 227 -28.95 64.38 73.40
C VAL A 227 -28.53 65.43 72.36
N ARG A 228 -27.32 65.29 71.80
CA ARG A 228 -26.92 65.85 70.49
C ARG A 228 -26.65 64.67 69.55
N ASP A 229 -27.51 64.48 68.55
CA ASP A 229 -27.57 63.29 67.68
C ASP A 229 -26.39 63.16 66.68
N ASP A 230 -25.54 64.18 66.55
CA ASP A 230 -24.71 64.37 65.35
C ASP A 230 -23.66 63.25 65.10
N GLU A 231 -23.00 62.73 66.14
CA GLU A 231 -21.77 61.93 65.96
C GLU A 231 -22.00 60.46 65.57
N THR A 232 -23.07 59.84 66.05
CA THR A 232 -23.45 58.46 65.69
C THR A 232 -23.92 58.38 64.24
N GLU A 233 -24.72 59.35 63.78
CA GLU A 233 -25.10 59.50 62.37
C GLU A 233 -23.86 59.60 61.47
N HIS A 234 -22.82 60.33 61.89
CA HIS A 234 -21.58 60.50 61.11
C HIS A 234 -20.75 59.21 61.01
N ARG A 235 -20.94 58.22 61.90
CA ARG A 235 -20.29 56.90 61.77
C ARG A 235 -21.09 55.95 60.89
N ILE A 236 -22.42 56.01 60.97
CA ILE A 236 -23.32 55.22 60.11
C ILE A 236 -23.15 55.64 58.65
N ARG A 237 -23.25 56.95 58.35
CA ARG A 237 -23.05 57.48 56.99
C ARG A 237 -21.75 57.01 56.34
N ARG A 238 -20.63 57.03 57.08
CA ARG A 238 -19.34 56.53 56.58
C ARG A 238 -19.36 55.05 56.23
N LEU A 239 -20.04 54.20 57.00
CA LEU A 239 -20.18 52.78 56.68
C LEU A 239 -21.12 52.55 55.49
N GLU A 240 -22.16 53.36 55.34
CA GLU A 240 -23.03 53.36 54.16
C GLU A 240 -22.30 53.84 52.88
N ASP A 241 -21.36 54.77 53.01
CA ASP A 241 -20.47 55.20 51.92
C ASP A 241 -19.46 54.10 51.55
N ASP A 242 -18.80 53.51 52.55
CA ASP A 242 -17.88 52.38 52.41
C ASP A 242 -18.52 51.12 51.77
N ILE A 243 -19.81 50.89 52.02
CA ILE A 243 -20.56 49.79 51.39
C ILE A 243 -20.89 50.15 49.95
N ARG A 244 -21.39 51.37 49.69
CA ARG A 244 -21.67 51.84 48.32
C ARG A 244 -20.43 51.82 47.42
N GLU A 245 -19.27 52.24 47.90
CA GLU A 245 -18.01 52.16 47.12
C GLU A 245 -17.65 50.71 46.77
N ARG A 246 -17.88 49.75 47.69
CA ARG A 246 -17.64 48.32 47.41
C ARG A 246 -18.68 47.75 46.43
N ASP A 247 -19.94 48.13 46.55
CA ASP A 247 -21.01 47.70 45.64
C ASP A 247 -20.76 48.25 44.22
N GLU A 248 -20.34 49.50 44.07
CA GLU A 248 -19.92 50.09 42.78
C GLU A 248 -18.71 49.36 42.16
N VAL A 249 -17.74 48.96 42.99
CA VAL A 249 -16.58 48.15 42.53
C VAL A 249 -17.01 46.74 42.12
N ILE A 250 -17.95 46.11 42.83
CA ILE A 250 -18.50 44.80 42.47
C ILE A 250 -19.26 44.90 41.15
N GLU A 251 -20.17 45.87 40.99
CA GLU A 251 -20.92 46.07 39.73
C GLU A 251 -19.98 46.31 38.54
N SER A 252 -18.90 47.09 38.73
CA SER A 252 -17.86 47.31 37.74
C SER A 252 -17.09 46.02 37.37
N GLN A 253 -16.74 45.20 38.35
CA GLN A 253 -16.05 43.91 38.13
C GLN A 253 -16.96 42.87 37.48
N GLU A 254 -18.23 42.78 37.88
CA GLU A 254 -19.24 41.92 37.26
C GLU A 254 -19.51 42.35 35.80
N GLY A 255 -19.63 43.65 35.55
CA GLY A 255 -19.76 44.21 34.20
C GLY A 255 -18.55 43.91 33.31
N GLN A 256 -17.33 43.95 33.86
CA GLN A 256 -16.12 43.56 33.13
C GLN A 256 -16.07 42.06 32.84
N LEU A 257 -16.42 41.21 33.81
CA LEU A 257 -16.51 39.76 33.63
C LEU A 257 -17.53 39.38 32.55
N GLU A 258 -18.68 40.06 32.51
CA GLU A 258 -19.70 39.82 31.49
C GLU A 258 -19.23 40.30 30.10
N GLN A 259 -18.58 41.46 29.99
CA GLN A 259 -17.94 41.90 28.74
C GLN A 259 -16.88 40.90 28.23
N ASP A 260 -16.09 40.31 29.13
CA ASP A 260 -15.05 39.35 28.74
C ASP A 260 -15.64 37.97 28.39
N ARG A 261 -16.73 37.53 29.04
CA ARG A 261 -17.55 36.39 28.57
C ARG A 261 -18.10 36.65 27.17
N ASP A 262 -18.61 37.84 26.91
CA ASP A 262 -19.20 38.21 25.63
C ASP A 262 -18.15 38.26 24.50
N LYS A 263 -16.93 38.76 24.80
CA LYS A 263 -15.76 38.68 23.90
C LYS A 263 -15.34 37.23 23.64
N MET A 264 -15.24 36.40 24.67
CA MET A 264 -14.90 34.97 24.53
C MET A 264 -15.96 34.22 23.70
N ALA A 265 -17.25 34.52 23.89
CA ALA A 265 -18.32 33.96 23.08
C ALA A 265 -18.25 34.39 21.60
N ARG A 266 -17.89 35.65 21.32
CA ARG A 266 -17.67 36.14 19.95
C ARG A 266 -16.46 35.47 19.29
N MET A 267 -15.30 35.45 19.95
CA MET A 267 -14.11 34.76 19.46
C MET A 267 -14.35 33.24 19.27
N GLY A 268 -15.13 32.60 20.14
CA GLY A 268 -15.53 31.20 19.98
C GLY A 268 -16.37 30.96 18.73
N ARG A 269 -17.33 31.84 18.41
CA ARG A 269 -18.11 31.79 17.16
C ARG A 269 -17.24 32.05 15.93
N GLU A 270 -16.32 33.01 16.01
CA GLU A 270 -15.37 33.31 14.92
C GLU A 270 -14.43 32.13 14.65
N LEU A 271 -13.89 31.48 15.69
CA LEU A 271 -13.09 30.26 15.57
C LEU A 271 -13.89 29.08 14.99
N SER A 272 -15.17 28.95 15.34
CA SER A 272 -16.05 27.94 14.72
C SER A 272 -16.27 28.24 13.23
N ASN A 273 -16.60 29.48 12.88
CA ASN A 273 -16.80 29.90 11.50
C ASN A 273 -15.52 29.75 10.65
N LEU A 274 -14.34 30.00 11.23
CA LEU A 274 -13.05 29.79 10.57
C LEU A 274 -12.76 28.30 10.35
N LYS A 275 -13.07 27.41 11.30
CA LYS A 275 -12.98 25.95 11.11
C LYS A 275 -13.95 25.44 10.04
N ASP A 276 -15.17 25.97 10.00
CA ASP A 276 -16.15 25.66 8.96
C ASP A 276 -15.70 26.15 7.58
N ALA A 277 -15.02 27.30 7.52
CA ALA A 277 -14.43 27.82 6.28
C ALA A 277 -13.23 26.99 5.82
N ASP A 278 -12.34 26.60 6.73
CA ASP A 278 -11.15 25.79 6.46
C ASP A 278 -11.52 24.38 5.96
N SER A 279 -12.49 23.72 6.60
CA SER A 279 -13.01 22.43 6.13
C SER A 279 -13.64 22.50 4.74
N ARG A 280 -14.33 23.60 4.39
CA ARG A 280 -14.82 23.84 3.02
C ARG A 280 -13.69 24.11 2.03
N LEU A 281 -12.62 24.78 2.45
CA LEU A 281 -11.44 25.03 1.62
C LEU A 281 -10.76 23.71 1.28
N ILE A 282 -10.58 22.80 2.25
CA ILE A 282 -10.06 21.44 2.04
C ILE A 282 -10.95 20.66 1.05
N GLN A 283 -12.27 20.67 1.24
CA GLN A 283 -13.22 20.01 0.32
C GLN A 283 -13.11 20.54 -1.11
N LEU A 284 -13.07 21.87 -1.29
CA LEU A 284 -12.88 22.50 -2.61
C LEU A 284 -11.51 22.19 -3.21
N GLN A 285 -10.46 22.10 -2.39
CA GLN A 285 -9.12 21.73 -2.86
C GLN A 285 -9.07 20.29 -3.36
N ASP A 286 -9.78 19.35 -2.71
CA ASP A 286 -9.88 17.97 -3.16
C ASP A 286 -10.78 17.83 -4.40
N GLU A 287 -11.87 18.59 -4.51
CA GLU A 287 -12.67 18.69 -5.74
C GLU A 287 -11.83 19.24 -6.91
N ILE A 288 -10.99 20.27 -6.68
CA ILE A 288 -10.06 20.80 -7.69
C ILE A 288 -9.09 19.72 -8.15
N LYS A 289 -8.46 18.96 -7.25
CA LYS A 289 -7.56 17.85 -7.62
C LYS A 289 -8.29 16.77 -8.43
N GLU A 290 -9.54 16.45 -8.08
CA GLU A 290 -10.34 15.47 -8.82
C GLU A 290 -10.68 15.97 -10.22
N LEU A 291 -10.99 17.27 -10.37
CA LEU A 291 -11.22 17.92 -11.66
C LEU A 291 -9.95 18.03 -12.51
N GLU A 292 -8.79 18.31 -11.90
CA GLU A 292 -7.48 18.29 -12.56
C GLU A 292 -7.17 16.88 -13.09
N PHE A 293 -7.34 15.84 -12.27
CA PHE A 293 -7.15 14.44 -12.70
C PHE A 293 -8.11 14.05 -13.85
N LYS A 294 -9.38 14.44 -13.77
CA LYS A 294 -10.37 14.24 -14.85
C LYS A 294 -9.96 14.98 -16.13
N ASN A 295 -9.40 16.19 -16.02
CA ASN A 295 -8.93 16.98 -17.16
C ASN A 295 -7.68 16.34 -17.80
N ASP A 296 -6.75 15.83 -17.00
CA ASP A 296 -5.61 15.04 -17.48
C ASP A 296 -6.05 13.76 -18.20
N GLU A 297 -7.05 13.06 -17.67
CA GLU A 297 -7.62 11.86 -18.31
C GLU A 297 -8.32 12.21 -19.63
N LEU A 298 -9.10 13.30 -19.67
CA LEU A 298 -9.72 13.81 -20.89
C LEU A 298 -8.68 14.28 -21.91
N THR A 299 -7.59 14.90 -21.47
CA THR A 299 -6.47 15.33 -22.33
C THR A 299 -5.73 14.12 -22.91
N LYS A 300 -5.52 13.06 -22.11
CA LYS A 300 -4.99 11.77 -22.60
C LYS A 300 -5.94 11.15 -23.64
N LYS A 301 -7.25 11.16 -23.40
CA LYS A 301 -8.27 10.69 -24.36
C LYS A 301 -8.33 11.54 -25.64
N ALA A 302 -8.22 12.85 -25.55
CA ALA A 302 -8.13 13.74 -26.71
C ALA A 302 -6.88 13.42 -27.55
N ASN A 303 -5.73 13.27 -26.91
CA ASN A 303 -4.48 12.88 -27.57
C ASN A 303 -4.55 11.49 -28.24
N THR A 304 -5.30 10.52 -27.69
CA THR A 304 -5.53 9.24 -28.38
C THR A 304 -6.48 9.40 -29.57
N VAL A 305 -7.55 10.19 -29.44
CA VAL A 305 -8.46 10.53 -30.56
C VAL A 305 -7.70 11.22 -31.70
N ASP A 306 -6.82 12.18 -31.43
CA ASP A 306 -6.01 12.82 -32.46
C ASP A 306 -5.01 11.85 -33.12
N ARG A 307 -4.42 10.91 -32.36
CA ARG A 307 -3.62 9.83 -32.95
C ARG A 307 -4.44 8.91 -33.86
N TYR A 308 -5.67 8.54 -33.46
CA TYR A 308 -6.57 7.75 -34.32
C TYR A 308 -7.02 8.53 -35.55
N LYS A 309 -7.30 9.83 -35.41
CA LYS A 309 -7.64 10.72 -36.53
C LYS A 309 -6.50 10.82 -37.53
N ASN A 310 -5.27 11.07 -37.07
CA ASN A 310 -4.08 11.10 -37.94
C ASN A 310 -3.85 9.74 -38.63
N LYS A 311 -4.05 8.62 -37.92
CA LYS A 311 -3.97 7.28 -38.52
C LYS A 311 -5.05 7.05 -39.59
N LEU A 312 -6.27 7.53 -39.36
CA LEU A 312 -7.38 7.46 -40.32
C LEU A 312 -7.14 8.37 -41.54
N GLU A 313 -6.51 9.52 -41.36
CA GLU A 313 -6.11 10.42 -42.45
C GLU A 313 -5.03 9.78 -43.33
N VAL A 314 -3.97 9.23 -42.73
CA VAL A 314 -2.97 8.42 -43.44
C VAL A 314 -3.60 7.20 -44.13
N GLN A 315 -4.58 6.54 -43.52
CA GLN A 315 -5.30 5.43 -44.15
C GLN A 315 -6.12 5.87 -45.37
N LYS A 316 -6.75 7.05 -45.30
CA LYS A 316 -7.48 7.64 -46.45
C LYS A 316 -6.54 8.01 -47.59
N ASP A 317 -5.38 8.58 -47.28
CA ASP A 317 -4.36 8.91 -48.29
C ASP A 317 -3.81 7.63 -48.94
N LEU A 318 -3.54 6.57 -48.17
CA LEU A 318 -3.18 5.26 -48.69
C LEU A 318 -4.28 4.64 -49.54
N GLN A 319 -5.55 4.73 -49.12
CA GLN A 319 -6.70 4.24 -49.90
C GLN A 319 -6.87 5.02 -51.21
N LYS A 320 -6.60 6.33 -51.20
CA LYS A 320 -6.59 7.14 -52.42
C LYS A 320 -5.46 6.72 -53.36
N ASN A 321 -4.22 6.62 -52.85
CA ASN A 321 -3.08 6.16 -53.63
C ASN A 321 -3.30 4.74 -54.21
N PHE A 322 -3.97 3.86 -53.46
CA PHE A 322 -4.35 2.53 -53.94
C PHE A 322 -5.33 2.61 -55.12
N LYS A 323 -6.39 3.44 -55.04
CA LYS A 323 -7.31 3.68 -56.15
C LYS A 323 -6.64 4.34 -57.35
N ASP A 324 -5.75 5.29 -57.12
CA ASP A 324 -4.99 5.96 -58.18
C ASP A 324 -4.08 4.92 -58.91
N LEU A 325 -3.48 3.98 -58.19
CA LEU A 325 -2.73 2.84 -58.75
C LEU A 325 -3.62 1.79 -59.43
N GLU A 326 -4.83 1.52 -58.93
CA GLU A 326 -5.81 0.65 -59.60
C GLU A 326 -6.20 1.24 -60.96
N LEU A 327 -6.49 2.55 -61.02
CA LEU A 327 -6.79 3.26 -62.25
C LEU A 327 -5.60 3.27 -63.23
N GLU A 328 -4.37 3.47 -62.76
CA GLU A 328 -3.16 3.36 -63.60
C GLU A 328 -3.00 1.93 -64.16
N ASN A 329 -3.28 0.91 -63.35
CA ASN A 329 -3.20 -0.49 -63.77
C ASN A 329 -4.30 -0.88 -64.76
N GLU A 330 -5.53 -0.36 -64.58
CA GLU A 330 -6.60 -0.47 -65.59
C GLU A 330 -6.20 0.23 -66.89
N GLU A 331 -5.65 1.46 -66.83
CA GLU A 331 -5.18 2.16 -68.02
C GLU A 331 -4.10 1.35 -68.74
N LEU A 332 -3.06 0.89 -68.04
CA LEU A 332 -2.01 0.03 -68.59
C LEU A 332 -2.59 -1.26 -69.20
N LYS A 333 -3.58 -1.88 -68.57
CA LYS A 333 -4.27 -3.08 -69.10
C LYS A 333 -5.03 -2.76 -70.39
N THR A 334 -5.67 -1.59 -70.52
CA THR A 334 -6.28 -1.17 -71.79
C THR A 334 -5.23 -0.86 -72.87
N GLN A 335 -4.08 -0.29 -72.49
CA GLN A 335 -2.95 -0.07 -73.40
C GLN A 335 -2.37 -1.40 -73.91
N PHE A 336 -2.20 -2.40 -73.05
CA PHE A 336 -1.80 -3.76 -73.46
C PHE A 336 -2.81 -4.38 -74.43
N GLN A 337 -4.12 -4.36 -74.11
CA GLN A 337 -5.15 -4.85 -75.02
C GLN A 337 -5.19 -4.11 -76.37
N HIS A 338 -4.81 -2.83 -76.40
CA HIS A 338 -4.68 -2.07 -77.64
C HIS A 338 -3.45 -2.50 -78.45
N ILE A 339 -2.31 -2.72 -77.79
CA ILE A 339 -1.09 -3.26 -78.39
C ILE A 339 -1.34 -4.67 -78.96
N ASP A 340 -2.01 -5.55 -78.23
CA ASP A 340 -2.36 -6.90 -78.70
C ASP A 340 -3.23 -6.85 -79.97
N LYS A 341 -4.25 -5.98 -80.01
CA LYS A 341 -5.05 -5.75 -81.24
C LYS A 341 -4.22 -5.21 -82.41
N ILE A 342 -3.19 -4.41 -82.16
CA ILE A 342 -2.25 -3.95 -83.19
C ILE A 342 -1.37 -5.12 -83.67
N ILE A 343 -0.89 -5.98 -82.76
CA ILE A 343 -0.11 -7.18 -83.09
C ILE A 343 -0.94 -8.16 -83.92
N GLU A 344 -2.19 -8.45 -83.53
CA GLU A 344 -3.13 -9.27 -84.31
C GLU A 344 -3.37 -8.68 -85.70
N ARG A 345 -3.61 -7.36 -85.79
CA ARG A 345 -3.79 -6.66 -87.07
C ARG A 345 -2.54 -6.78 -87.95
N ASN A 346 -1.36 -6.54 -87.41
CA ASN A 346 -0.10 -6.69 -88.13
C ASN A 346 0.13 -8.14 -88.59
N SER A 347 -0.15 -9.13 -87.75
CA SER A 347 -0.10 -10.55 -88.12
C SER A 347 -1.05 -10.89 -89.26
N SER A 348 -2.27 -10.35 -89.25
CA SER A 348 -3.24 -10.50 -90.34
C SER A 348 -2.77 -9.83 -91.64
N LEU A 349 -2.13 -8.66 -91.54
CA LEU A 349 -1.54 -7.94 -92.67
C LEU A 349 -0.35 -8.72 -93.25
N GLU A 350 0.57 -9.22 -92.41
CA GLU A 350 1.66 -10.11 -92.84
C GLU A 350 1.13 -11.38 -93.52
N ALA A 351 0.08 -12.00 -92.99
CA ALA A 351 -0.55 -13.17 -93.60
C ALA A 351 -1.13 -12.83 -94.99
N SER A 352 -1.81 -11.69 -95.13
CA SER A 352 -2.30 -11.21 -96.42
C SER A 352 -1.16 -10.87 -97.39
N GLN A 353 -0.07 -10.26 -96.91
CA GLN A 353 1.11 -9.95 -97.70
C GLN A 353 1.80 -11.22 -98.21
N ARG A 354 1.90 -12.27 -97.38
CA ARG A 354 2.39 -13.59 -97.80
C ARG A 354 1.46 -14.23 -98.83
N GLN A 355 0.14 -14.08 -98.70
CA GLN A 355 -0.81 -14.55 -99.73
C GLN A 355 -0.63 -13.81 -101.06
N PHE A 356 -0.51 -12.48 -101.04
CA PHE A 356 -0.21 -11.71 -102.25
C PHE A 356 1.14 -12.07 -102.86
N GLN A 357 2.19 -12.24 -102.04
CA GLN A 357 3.52 -12.66 -102.51
C GLN A 357 3.48 -14.06 -103.15
N ASN A 358 2.74 -15.00 -102.57
CA ASN A 358 2.51 -16.32 -103.16
C ASN A 358 1.72 -16.23 -104.48
N SER A 359 0.73 -15.34 -104.57
CA SER A 359 -0.02 -15.11 -105.81
C SER A 359 0.82 -14.47 -106.90
N ILE A 360 1.70 -13.53 -106.55
CA ILE A 360 2.67 -12.91 -107.46
C ILE A 360 3.66 -13.97 -107.95
N SER A 361 4.24 -14.78 -107.05
CA SER A 361 5.17 -15.85 -107.42
C SER A 361 4.54 -16.90 -108.34
N LYS A 362 3.24 -17.23 -108.16
CA LYS A 362 2.49 -18.07 -109.11
C LYS A 362 2.35 -17.41 -110.47
N ALA A 363 1.93 -16.14 -110.51
CA ALA A 363 1.79 -15.39 -111.77
C ALA A 363 3.15 -15.22 -112.49
N GLU A 364 4.24 -15.02 -111.76
CA GLU A 364 5.61 -15.01 -112.30
C GLU A 364 6.00 -16.36 -112.91
N MET A 365 5.61 -17.48 -112.27
CA MET A 365 5.82 -18.82 -112.79
C MET A 365 4.97 -19.09 -114.03
N GLU A 366 3.69 -18.70 -114.04
CA GLU A 366 2.80 -18.78 -115.21
C GLU A 366 3.32 -17.95 -116.39
N ILE A 367 3.82 -16.73 -116.14
CA ILE A 367 4.47 -15.89 -117.17
C ILE A 367 5.72 -16.57 -117.73
N PHE A 368 6.52 -17.22 -116.87
CA PHE A 368 7.70 -17.98 -117.32
C PHE A 368 7.31 -19.21 -118.14
N GLU A 369 6.29 -19.97 -117.72
CA GLU A 369 5.76 -21.12 -118.46
C GLU A 369 5.19 -20.71 -119.81
N ILE A 370 4.36 -19.67 -119.88
CA ILE A 370 3.83 -19.11 -121.12
C ILE A 370 4.97 -18.59 -122.01
N GLY A 371 6.00 -17.95 -121.44
CA GLY A 371 7.20 -17.53 -122.16
C GLY A 371 7.98 -18.70 -122.77
N SER A 372 8.09 -19.81 -122.03
CA SER A 372 8.71 -21.05 -122.49
C SER A 372 7.89 -21.72 -123.60
N GLN A 373 6.57 -21.87 -123.41
CA GLN A 373 5.64 -22.39 -124.42
C GLN A 373 5.66 -21.56 -125.69
N LYS A 374 5.63 -20.22 -125.57
CA LYS A 374 5.77 -19.30 -126.70
C LYS A 374 7.07 -19.55 -127.46
N LYS A 375 8.21 -19.69 -126.75
CA LYS A 375 9.51 -19.96 -127.38
C LYS A 375 9.55 -21.32 -128.09
N MET A 376 8.91 -22.35 -127.52
CA MET A 376 8.77 -23.66 -128.17
C MET A 376 7.91 -23.58 -129.43
N LEU A 377 6.77 -22.89 -129.37
CA LEU A 377 5.89 -22.67 -130.53
C LEU A 377 6.54 -21.77 -131.59
N GLU A 378 7.36 -20.78 -131.21
CA GLU A 378 8.16 -19.99 -132.14
C GLU A 378 9.21 -20.85 -132.85
N ALA A 379 9.85 -21.79 -132.14
CA ALA A 379 10.77 -22.75 -132.72
C ALA A 379 10.06 -23.72 -133.69
N GLU A 380 8.94 -24.32 -133.27
CA GLU A 380 8.12 -25.20 -134.12
C GLU A 380 7.59 -24.44 -135.35
N ASN A 381 7.11 -23.20 -135.20
CA ASN A 381 6.68 -22.38 -136.33
C ASN A 381 7.85 -22.06 -137.29
N SER A 382 9.07 -21.88 -136.76
CA SER A 382 10.27 -21.71 -137.59
C SER A 382 10.66 -22.99 -138.34
N GLU A 383 10.52 -24.17 -137.71
CA GLU A 383 10.76 -25.47 -138.33
C GLU A 383 9.69 -25.80 -139.38
N LEU A 384 8.41 -25.53 -139.09
CA LEU A 384 7.31 -25.65 -140.04
C LEU A 384 7.47 -24.69 -141.22
N ARG A 385 7.92 -23.44 -140.99
CA ARG A 385 8.26 -22.50 -142.09
C ARG A 385 9.42 -23.00 -142.94
N TYR A 386 10.45 -23.57 -142.32
CA TYR A 386 11.56 -24.17 -143.05
C TYR A 386 11.10 -25.41 -143.86
N SER A 387 10.33 -26.29 -143.23
CA SER A 387 9.72 -27.46 -143.88
C SER A 387 8.82 -27.05 -145.04
N MET A 388 7.93 -26.07 -144.84
CA MET A 388 7.11 -25.45 -145.89
C MET A 388 7.99 -24.89 -147.01
N SER A 389 9.05 -24.14 -146.72
CA SER A 389 9.98 -23.66 -147.76
C SER A 389 10.60 -24.81 -148.56
N THR A 390 11.03 -25.91 -147.92
CA THR A 390 11.55 -27.08 -148.65
C THR A 390 10.48 -27.86 -149.41
N GLN A 391 9.23 -27.83 -148.95
CA GLN A 391 8.09 -28.43 -149.67
C GLN A 391 7.61 -27.51 -150.79
N GLU A 392 7.70 -26.20 -150.66
CA GLU A 392 7.47 -25.21 -151.72
C GLU A 392 8.56 -25.29 -152.78
N GLU A 393 9.83 -25.54 -152.43
CA GLU A 393 10.90 -25.86 -153.38
C GLU A 393 10.62 -27.18 -154.13
N LYS A 394 10.17 -28.23 -153.41
CA LYS A 394 9.75 -29.51 -154.04
C LYS A 394 8.49 -29.35 -154.87
N ILE A 395 7.52 -28.55 -154.42
CA ILE A 395 6.31 -28.23 -155.17
C ILE A 395 6.69 -27.40 -156.39
N ALA A 396 7.62 -26.46 -156.33
CA ALA A 396 8.12 -25.76 -157.52
C ALA A 396 8.82 -26.71 -158.51
N GLN A 397 9.56 -27.71 -158.02
CA GLN A 397 10.12 -28.79 -158.87
C GLN A 397 9.02 -29.70 -159.44
N TYR A 398 8.01 -30.06 -158.63
CA TYR A 398 6.85 -30.85 -159.06
C TYR A 398 5.84 -30.04 -159.88
N GLU A 399 5.85 -28.71 -159.82
CA GLU A 399 5.05 -27.79 -160.63
C GLU A 399 5.80 -27.46 -161.91
N GLN A 400 7.13 -27.54 -161.97
CA GLN A 400 7.85 -27.67 -163.23
C GLN A 400 7.49 -29.01 -163.89
N ALA A 401 7.60 -30.13 -163.17
CA ALA A 401 7.21 -31.45 -163.70
C ALA A 401 5.69 -31.59 -163.96
N MET A 402 4.82 -30.89 -163.23
CA MET A 402 3.38 -30.82 -163.48
C MET A 402 3.01 -29.70 -164.44
N PHE A 403 3.84 -28.72 -164.73
CA PHE A 403 3.64 -27.85 -165.90
C PHE A 403 3.94 -28.65 -167.17
N GLU A 404 4.91 -29.58 -167.12
CA GLU A 404 5.14 -30.59 -168.16
C GLU A 404 4.02 -31.66 -168.24
N LEU A 405 3.27 -31.95 -167.15
CA LEU A 405 2.21 -32.98 -167.12
C LEU A 405 0.76 -32.44 -167.09
N ARG A 406 0.54 -31.13 -166.87
CA ARG A 406 -0.78 -30.47 -166.71
C ARG A 406 -1.07 -29.48 -167.83
N GLU A 407 -0.53 -29.74 -169.01
CA GLU A 407 -1.07 -29.22 -170.28
C GLU A 407 -2.51 -29.74 -170.55
N GLN A 408 -3.06 -30.61 -169.68
CA GLN A 408 -4.41 -31.19 -169.81
C GLN A 408 -5.27 -31.11 -168.52
N SER A 409 -5.82 -29.91 -168.27
CA SER A 409 -7.15 -29.67 -167.66
C SER A 409 -7.36 -29.95 -166.13
N PRO A 410 -8.34 -29.28 -165.45
CA PRO A 410 -8.33 -29.12 -163.97
C PRO A 410 -9.66 -29.51 -163.23
N LEU A 411 -9.76 -29.10 -161.94
CA LEU A 411 -10.97 -28.77 -161.10
C LEU A 411 -11.21 -29.61 -159.79
N PRO A 412 -11.92 -29.07 -158.74
CA PRO A 412 -11.44 -29.17 -157.33
C PRO A 412 -12.51 -29.36 -156.18
N GLU A 413 -12.05 -29.14 -154.93
CA GLU A 413 -12.76 -28.69 -153.67
C GLU A 413 -13.67 -29.61 -152.80
N ILE A 414 -13.67 -29.35 -151.45
CA ILE A 414 -14.82 -29.08 -150.52
C ILE A 414 -14.62 -29.56 -149.02
N SER A 415 -14.50 -28.61 -148.04
CA SER A 415 -15.13 -28.49 -146.67
C SER A 415 -15.16 -29.65 -145.59
N PRO A 416 -15.86 -29.59 -144.39
CA PRO A 416 -16.14 -28.56 -143.33
C PRO A 416 -16.15 -29.05 -141.80
N HIS A 417 -16.53 -28.14 -140.84
CA HIS A 417 -17.26 -28.34 -139.51
C HIS A 417 -16.55 -28.94 -138.24
N GLY A 418 -16.93 -28.71 -136.95
CA GLY A 418 -17.83 -27.74 -136.26
C GLY A 418 -18.23 -28.09 -134.76
N GLN A 419 -18.73 -27.09 -133.98
CA GLN A 419 -19.65 -27.14 -132.80
C GLN A 419 -19.21 -27.46 -131.33
N THR A 420 -20.19 -27.49 -130.38
CA THR A 420 -20.28 -26.70 -129.11
C THR A 420 -21.02 -27.44 -127.95
N LEU A 421 -21.20 -26.79 -126.79
CA LEU A 421 -22.26 -26.90 -125.75
C LEU A 421 -21.80 -27.25 -124.30
N ALA A 422 -22.73 -27.27 -123.33
CA ALA A 422 -22.56 -26.65 -122.00
C ALA A 422 -23.66 -27.06 -120.97
N GLU A 423 -23.64 -26.38 -119.81
CA GLU A 423 -24.73 -26.13 -118.83
C GLU A 423 -25.06 -27.18 -117.74
N GLN A 424 -24.75 -26.85 -116.47
CA GLN A 424 -25.60 -27.13 -115.27
C GLN A 424 -25.09 -26.41 -113.98
N MET A 425 -26.08 -25.85 -113.26
CA MET A 425 -26.15 -25.05 -112.02
C MET A 425 -25.59 -25.74 -110.74
N GLN A 426 -25.21 -25.13 -109.61
CA GLN A 426 -25.51 -23.88 -108.85
C GLN A 426 -26.69 -23.92 -107.84
N ASN A 427 -26.37 -24.12 -106.53
CA ASN A 427 -26.93 -23.46 -105.32
C ASN A 427 -26.68 -24.24 -104.00
N SER A 428 -25.92 -23.71 -103.03
CA SER A 428 -26.05 -24.00 -101.57
C SER A 428 -25.08 -23.19 -100.67
N GLU A 429 -25.48 -22.02 -100.14
CA GLU A 429 -24.65 -21.25 -99.18
C GLU A 429 -25.39 -20.83 -97.88
N GLY A 430 -26.70 -21.08 -97.74
CA GLY A 430 -27.49 -20.58 -96.61
C GLY A 430 -27.30 -21.31 -95.26
N ASP A 431 -27.06 -22.62 -95.26
CA ASP A 431 -27.23 -23.46 -94.06
C ASP A 431 -26.00 -23.50 -93.12
N ARG A 432 -24.84 -22.99 -93.57
CA ARG A 432 -23.59 -23.08 -92.80
C ARG A 432 -23.43 -21.97 -91.76
N GLN A 433 -24.05 -20.81 -91.98
CA GLN A 433 -23.95 -19.65 -91.09
C GLN A 433 -24.80 -19.81 -89.81
N ASN A 434 -26.09 -20.14 -89.98
CA ASN A 434 -27.06 -20.25 -88.88
C ASN A 434 -26.71 -21.33 -87.84
N ASN A 435 -26.04 -22.41 -88.26
CA ASN A 435 -25.65 -23.50 -87.36
C ASN A 435 -24.50 -23.11 -86.42
N LEU A 436 -23.51 -22.33 -86.89
CA LEU A 436 -22.38 -21.88 -86.07
C LEU A 436 -22.83 -20.90 -84.97
N GLU A 437 -23.77 -20.01 -85.31
CA GLU A 437 -24.35 -19.04 -84.36
C GLU A 437 -25.20 -19.75 -83.28
N ASN A 438 -25.97 -20.78 -83.65
CA ASN A 438 -26.75 -21.56 -82.69
C ASN A 438 -25.88 -22.35 -81.69
N PHE A 439 -24.72 -22.86 -82.11
CA PHE A 439 -23.76 -23.50 -81.21
C PHE A 439 -23.05 -22.48 -80.30
N ARG A 440 -22.73 -21.28 -80.81
CA ARG A 440 -22.12 -20.21 -80.03
C ARG A 440 -23.06 -19.71 -78.92
N LEU A 441 -24.32 -19.41 -79.26
CA LEU A 441 -25.35 -18.98 -78.31
C LEU A 441 -25.72 -20.07 -77.27
N LYS A 442 -25.56 -21.35 -77.61
CA LYS A 442 -25.70 -22.47 -76.65
C LYS A 442 -24.52 -22.59 -75.69
N ALA A 443 -23.29 -22.36 -76.16
CA ALA A 443 -22.12 -22.32 -75.29
C ALA A 443 -22.15 -21.10 -74.34
N GLU A 444 -22.61 -19.95 -74.84
CA GLU A 444 -22.79 -18.72 -74.06
C GLU A 444 -23.92 -18.85 -73.02
N ASN A 445 -25.05 -19.48 -73.37
CA ASN A 445 -26.08 -19.85 -72.39
C ASN A 445 -25.59 -20.87 -71.34
N ALA A 446 -24.68 -21.79 -71.69
CA ALA A 446 -24.12 -22.75 -70.73
C ALA A 446 -23.16 -22.07 -69.73
N LEU A 447 -22.44 -21.03 -70.16
CA LEU A 447 -21.61 -20.19 -69.29
C LEU A 447 -22.46 -19.26 -68.41
N LEU A 448 -23.51 -18.64 -68.96
CA LEU A 448 -24.37 -17.71 -68.21
C LEU A 448 -25.33 -18.40 -67.23
N LYS A 449 -25.72 -19.67 -67.47
CA LYS A 449 -26.46 -20.50 -66.49
C LYS A 449 -25.56 -21.17 -65.46
N GLY A 450 -24.24 -21.16 -65.67
CA GLY A 450 -23.26 -21.64 -64.71
C GLY A 450 -22.78 -20.50 -63.82
N ASN A 451 -23.55 -20.12 -62.80
CA ASN A 451 -23.10 -19.19 -61.76
C ASN A 451 -22.10 -19.88 -60.80
N THR A 452 -21.01 -20.41 -61.39
CA THR A 452 -20.01 -21.25 -60.72
C THR A 452 -19.24 -20.48 -59.67
N ILE A 453 -19.08 -19.17 -59.81
CA ILE A 453 -18.39 -18.32 -58.83
C ILE A 453 -19.23 -18.21 -57.56
N ALA A 454 -20.49 -17.76 -57.64
CA ALA A 454 -21.35 -17.69 -56.45
C ALA A 454 -21.63 -19.08 -55.84
N ALA A 455 -21.75 -20.13 -56.67
CA ALA A 455 -21.88 -21.50 -56.16
C ALA A 455 -20.60 -22.02 -55.46
N GLN A 456 -19.41 -21.66 -55.97
CA GLN A 456 -18.14 -21.96 -55.31
C GLN A 456 -17.98 -21.17 -54.01
N GLU A 457 -18.30 -19.88 -54.00
CA GLU A 457 -18.30 -19.05 -52.79
C GLU A 457 -19.27 -19.58 -51.73
N ASN A 458 -20.50 -19.95 -52.12
CA ASN A 458 -21.47 -20.58 -51.21
C ASN A 458 -20.96 -21.93 -50.67
N SER A 459 -20.29 -22.74 -51.50
CA SER A 459 -19.66 -24.00 -51.03
C SER A 459 -18.46 -23.77 -50.10
N SER A 460 -17.68 -22.71 -50.34
CA SER A 460 -16.53 -22.30 -49.51
C SER A 460 -17.00 -21.77 -48.16
N LEU A 461 -18.01 -20.91 -48.14
CA LEU A 461 -18.63 -20.40 -46.92
C LEU A 461 -19.27 -21.51 -46.08
N ARG A 462 -19.88 -22.54 -46.71
CA ARG A 462 -20.37 -23.73 -45.99
C ARG A 462 -19.24 -24.54 -45.38
N ALA A 463 -18.14 -24.73 -46.09
CA ALA A 463 -16.96 -25.44 -45.56
C ALA A 463 -16.33 -24.68 -44.38
N GLN A 464 -16.20 -23.35 -44.47
CA GLN A 464 -15.72 -22.50 -43.38
C GLN A 464 -16.66 -22.49 -42.17
N LEU A 465 -17.98 -22.51 -42.39
CA LEU A 465 -18.97 -22.63 -41.32
C LEU A 465 -18.88 -23.99 -40.62
N GLU A 466 -18.74 -25.09 -41.36
CA GLU A 466 -18.59 -26.44 -40.82
C GLU A 466 -17.24 -26.63 -40.07
N GLU A 467 -16.17 -26.00 -40.56
CA GLU A 467 -14.87 -25.93 -39.88
C GLU A 467 -14.95 -25.11 -38.58
N SER A 468 -15.62 -23.95 -38.60
CA SER A 468 -15.90 -23.15 -37.40
C SER A 468 -16.75 -23.91 -36.37
N ASP A 469 -17.83 -24.58 -36.80
CA ASP A 469 -18.64 -25.48 -35.97
C ASP A 469 -17.82 -26.62 -35.34
N ALA A 470 -16.85 -27.17 -36.07
CA ALA A 470 -15.94 -28.18 -35.54
C ALA A 470 -14.97 -27.59 -34.50
N HIS A 471 -14.44 -26.38 -34.74
CA HIS A 471 -13.61 -25.66 -33.78
C HIS A 471 -14.37 -25.31 -32.49
N ILE A 472 -15.60 -24.81 -32.59
CA ILE A 472 -16.47 -24.53 -31.44
C ILE A 472 -16.67 -25.81 -30.61
N LYS A 473 -17.05 -26.94 -31.23
CA LYS A 473 -17.21 -28.23 -30.53
C LYS A 473 -15.94 -28.71 -29.82
N VAL A 474 -14.76 -28.49 -30.43
CA VAL A 474 -13.47 -28.83 -29.80
C VAL A 474 -13.16 -27.91 -28.61
N ILE A 475 -13.46 -26.61 -28.69
CA ILE A 475 -13.27 -25.69 -27.55
C ILE A 475 -14.31 -25.92 -26.46
N GLU A 476 -15.58 -26.19 -26.79
CA GLU A 476 -16.60 -26.65 -25.81
C GLU A 476 -16.13 -27.91 -25.06
N GLY A 477 -15.57 -28.90 -25.76
CA GLY A 477 -15.02 -30.09 -25.14
C GLY A 477 -13.91 -29.77 -24.13
N LYS A 478 -12.94 -28.96 -24.55
CA LYS A 478 -11.85 -28.47 -23.66
C LYS A 478 -12.37 -27.66 -22.47
N TYR A 479 -13.39 -26.82 -22.69
CA TYR A 479 -14.03 -26.03 -21.65
C TYR A 479 -14.74 -26.93 -20.63
N ARG A 480 -15.51 -27.93 -21.08
CA ARG A 480 -16.15 -28.92 -20.19
C ARG A 480 -15.11 -29.69 -19.39
N GLU A 481 -14.05 -30.18 -20.02
CA GLU A 481 -12.95 -30.85 -19.32
C GLU A 481 -12.24 -29.96 -18.30
N ALA A 482 -12.03 -28.67 -18.60
CA ALA A 482 -11.42 -27.71 -17.68
C ALA A 482 -12.35 -27.42 -16.48
N PHE A 483 -13.65 -27.23 -16.75
CA PHE A 483 -14.67 -27.00 -15.72
C PHE A 483 -14.84 -28.22 -14.80
N GLU A 484 -14.85 -29.45 -15.33
CA GLU A 484 -14.87 -30.67 -14.52
C GLU A 484 -13.62 -30.77 -13.62
N LYS A 485 -12.43 -30.45 -14.14
CA LYS A 485 -11.19 -30.37 -13.35
C LYS A 485 -11.26 -29.29 -12.27
N GLU A 486 -11.87 -28.14 -12.55
CA GLU A 486 -12.07 -27.08 -11.56
C GLU A 486 -13.01 -27.55 -10.43
N VAL A 487 -14.17 -28.14 -10.77
CA VAL A 487 -15.12 -28.66 -9.77
C VAL A 487 -14.48 -29.74 -8.89
N ILE A 488 -13.70 -30.65 -9.49
CA ILE A 488 -12.96 -31.69 -8.75
C ILE A 488 -11.90 -31.08 -7.83
N THR A 489 -11.07 -30.15 -8.33
CA THR A 489 -10.02 -29.51 -7.51
C THR A 489 -10.60 -28.62 -6.41
N GLN A 490 -11.72 -27.93 -6.67
CA GLN A 490 -12.46 -27.16 -5.66
C GLN A 490 -13.08 -28.07 -4.59
N GLN A 491 -13.59 -29.25 -4.97
CA GLN A 491 -14.07 -30.25 -4.02
C GLN A 491 -12.93 -30.86 -3.19
N GLN A 492 -11.76 -31.10 -3.80
CA GLN A 492 -10.53 -31.53 -3.10
C GLN A 492 -10.00 -30.45 -2.14
N LEU A 493 -10.02 -29.17 -2.52
CA LEU A 493 -9.69 -28.05 -1.65
C LEU A 493 -10.60 -28.01 -0.42
N ARG A 494 -11.93 -28.10 -0.63
CA ARG A 494 -12.91 -28.16 0.48
C ARG A 494 -12.70 -29.40 1.37
N ALA A 495 -12.36 -30.54 0.79
CA ALA A 495 -12.06 -31.76 1.55
C ALA A 495 -10.79 -31.60 2.40
N MET A 496 -9.68 -31.11 1.84
CA MET A 496 -8.43 -30.87 2.59
C MET A 496 -8.63 -29.82 3.69
N MET A 497 -9.40 -28.75 3.41
CA MET A 497 -9.72 -27.71 4.39
C MET A 497 -10.51 -28.25 5.60
N ASN A 498 -11.20 -29.38 5.45
CA ASN A 498 -12.00 -30.04 6.49
C ASN A 498 -11.29 -31.24 7.17
N LEU A 499 -10.15 -31.72 6.66
CA LEU A 499 -9.56 -33.03 7.04
C LEU A 499 -8.10 -32.99 7.53
N VAL A 500 -7.43 -31.84 7.55
CA VAL A 500 -5.98 -31.75 7.80
C VAL A 500 -5.67 -30.81 8.98
N ASP A 501 -4.95 -31.33 9.98
CA ASP A 501 -4.42 -30.55 11.12
C ASP A 501 -3.40 -29.48 10.67
N ASP A 502 -3.31 -28.38 11.41
CA ASP A 502 -2.63 -27.14 11.00
C ASP A 502 -1.20 -27.33 10.46
N ASN A 503 -0.38 -28.19 11.08
CA ASN A 503 1.04 -28.36 10.73
C ASN A 503 1.33 -29.10 9.41
N LYS A 504 0.31 -29.56 8.66
CA LYS A 504 0.48 -30.13 7.31
C LYS A 504 -0.20 -29.32 6.21
N LYS A 505 -0.83 -28.19 6.54
CA LYS A 505 -1.64 -27.41 5.58
C LYS A 505 -0.76 -26.80 4.48
N ASP A 506 0.36 -26.18 4.83
CA ASP A 506 0.94 -25.13 3.98
C ASP A 506 1.37 -25.57 2.58
N LEU A 507 2.18 -26.62 2.43
CA LEU A 507 2.75 -26.97 1.11
C LEU A 507 1.70 -27.56 0.15
N ALA A 508 0.96 -28.59 0.57
CA ALA A 508 -0.03 -29.24 -0.27
C ALA A 508 -1.23 -28.33 -0.59
N PHE A 509 -1.63 -27.46 0.35
CA PHE A 509 -2.68 -26.47 0.11
C PHE A 509 -2.21 -25.35 -0.82
N VAL A 510 -0.98 -24.85 -0.68
CA VAL A 510 -0.43 -23.84 -1.60
C VAL A 510 -0.26 -24.40 -3.01
N GLU A 511 0.18 -25.65 -3.17
CA GLU A 511 0.26 -26.31 -4.47
C GLU A 511 -1.12 -26.53 -5.10
N LEU A 512 -2.11 -27.03 -4.34
CA LEU A 512 -3.47 -27.22 -4.86
C LEU A 512 -4.17 -25.88 -5.14
N LYS A 513 -3.90 -24.83 -4.35
CA LYS A 513 -4.40 -23.47 -4.61
C LYS A 513 -3.79 -22.87 -5.88
N LYS A 514 -2.48 -23.06 -6.11
CA LYS A 514 -1.80 -22.67 -7.36
C LYS A 514 -2.34 -23.44 -8.58
N ALA A 515 -2.63 -24.73 -8.41
CA ALA A 515 -3.26 -25.54 -9.45
C ALA A 515 -4.69 -25.03 -9.76
N HIS A 516 -5.48 -24.72 -8.74
CA HIS A 516 -6.82 -24.15 -8.91
C HIS A 516 -6.78 -22.79 -9.62
N THR A 517 -5.90 -21.86 -9.22
CA THR A 517 -5.75 -20.57 -9.94
C THR A 517 -5.32 -20.75 -11.39
N SER A 518 -4.42 -21.68 -11.69
CA SER A 518 -4.02 -21.96 -13.07
C SER A 518 -5.12 -22.59 -13.92
N VAL A 519 -5.98 -23.45 -13.32
CA VAL A 519 -7.14 -24.03 -14.01
C VAL A 519 -8.22 -22.97 -14.26
N THR A 520 -8.48 -22.07 -13.31
CA THR A 520 -9.44 -20.96 -13.50
C THR A 520 -8.96 -19.97 -14.57
N GLU A 521 -7.66 -19.63 -14.61
CA GLU A 521 -7.08 -18.80 -15.67
C GLU A 521 -7.22 -19.45 -17.06
N GLN A 522 -7.00 -20.76 -17.15
CA GLN A 522 -7.20 -21.53 -18.40
C GLN A 522 -8.67 -21.57 -18.81
N LEU A 523 -9.60 -21.69 -17.86
CA LEU A 523 -11.04 -21.70 -18.13
C LEU A 523 -11.51 -20.33 -18.65
N GLU A 524 -11.09 -19.23 -18.03
CA GLU A 524 -11.36 -17.87 -18.54
C GLU A 524 -10.79 -17.66 -19.95
N ALA A 525 -9.59 -18.16 -20.22
CA ALA A 525 -8.97 -18.06 -21.55
C ALA A 525 -9.77 -18.85 -22.60
N LEU A 526 -10.21 -20.07 -22.29
CA LEU A 526 -11.06 -20.88 -23.15
C LEU A 526 -12.45 -20.24 -23.35
N GLN A 527 -13.03 -19.64 -22.32
CA GLN A 527 -14.31 -18.94 -22.41
C GLN A 527 -14.22 -17.70 -23.32
N LYS A 528 -13.11 -16.94 -23.26
CA LYS A 528 -12.83 -15.81 -24.17
C LYS A 528 -12.64 -16.29 -25.62
N GLN A 529 -11.97 -17.42 -25.84
CA GLN A 529 -11.81 -18.02 -27.18
C GLN A 529 -13.14 -18.54 -27.75
N LEU A 530 -13.95 -19.20 -26.93
CA LEU A 530 -15.27 -19.72 -27.33
C LEU A 530 -16.19 -18.57 -27.76
N ALA A 531 -16.29 -17.51 -26.96
CA ALA A 531 -17.09 -16.33 -27.28
C ALA A 531 -16.62 -15.57 -28.55
N ALA A 532 -15.33 -15.66 -28.90
CA ALA A 532 -14.80 -15.09 -30.13
C ALA A 532 -15.20 -15.92 -31.37
N LEU A 533 -15.08 -17.26 -31.29
CA LEU A 533 -15.50 -18.15 -32.38
C LEU A 533 -17.02 -18.15 -32.59
N GLU A 534 -17.82 -18.04 -31.53
CA GLU A 534 -19.28 -17.86 -31.64
C GLU A 534 -19.65 -16.60 -32.45
N ALA A 535 -18.88 -15.51 -32.29
CA ALA A 535 -19.09 -14.29 -33.06
C ALA A 535 -18.69 -14.47 -34.54
N GLU A 536 -17.53 -15.07 -34.81
CA GLU A 536 -17.08 -15.38 -36.19
C GLU A 536 -18.02 -16.37 -36.90
N HIS A 537 -18.66 -17.29 -36.16
CA HIS A 537 -19.67 -18.23 -36.67
C HIS A 537 -20.95 -17.51 -37.09
N GLU A 538 -21.51 -16.66 -36.22
CA GLU A 538 -22.71 -15.87 -36.57
C GLU A 538 -22.42 -14.88 -37.71
N ASP A 539 -21.22 -14.29 -37.80
CA ASP A 539 -20.79 -13.50 -38.96
C ASP A 539 -20.75 -14.33 -40.25
N SER A 540 -20.12 -15.50 -40.22
CA SER A 540 -20.04 -16.41 -41.38
C SER A 540 -21.41 -16.91 -41.83
N LYS A 541 -22.30 -17.18 -40.87
CA LYS A 541 -23.70 -17.58 -41.07
C LYS A 541 -24.55 -16.47 -41.67
N ARG A 542 -24.35 -15.21 -41.27
CA ARG A 542 -24.94 -14.03 -41.94
C ARG A 542 -24.45 -13.89 -43.38
N GLY A 543 -23.14 -14.03 -43.61
CA GLY A 543 -22.56 -14.02 -44.96
C GLY A 543 -23.13 -15.13 -45.85
N LEU A 544 -23.27 -16.34 -45.31
CA LEU A 544 -23.90 -17.46 -46.02
C LEU A 544 -25.37 -17.18 -46.35
N LEU A 545 -26.15 -16.61 -45.43
CA LEU A 545 -27.55 -16.23 -45.66
C LEU A 545 -27.70 -15.22 -46.80
N MET A 546 -26.83 -14.20 -46.85
CA MET A 546 -26.81 -13.22 -47.96
C MET A 546 -26.41 -13.90 -49.28
N ALA A 547 -25.33 -14.67 -49.31
CA ALA A 547 -24.88 -15.38 -50.51
C ALA A 547 -25.88 -16.46 -51.00
N THR A 548 -26.70 -17.05 -50.12
CA THR A 548 -27.82 -17.92 -50.54
C THR A 548 -28.99 -17.13 -51.12
N ALA A 549 -29.28 -15.92 -50.61
CA ALA A 549 -30.30 -15.05 -51.16
C ALA A 549 -29.92 -14.55 -52.55
N ASP A 550 -28.69 -14.05 -52.71
CA ASP A 550 -28.17 -13.57 -53.99
C ASP A 550 -28.19 -14.70 -55.05
N LEU A 551 -27.86 -15.94 -54.66
CA LEU A 551 -27.93 -17.10 -55.54
C LEU A 551 -29.39 -17.45 -55.93
N SER A 552 -30.35 -17.40 -54.99
CA SER A 552 -31.75 -17.75 -55.27
C SER A 552 -32.49 -16.68 -56.09
N MET A 553 -32.09 -15.41 -55.96
CA MET A 553 -32.61 -14.31 -56.77
C MET A 553 -32.25 -14.42 -58.26
N VAL A 554 -31.11 -15.02 -58.60
CA VAL A 554 -30.67 -15.21 -60.01
C VAL A 554 -31.57 -16.18 -60.79
N GLU A 555 -32.33 -17.05 -60.11
CA GLU A 555 -33.21 -18.04 -60.74
C GLU A 555 -34.68 -17.61 -60.83
N LYS A 556 -35.05 -16.43 -60.32
CA LYS A 556 -36.45 -15.99 -60.11
C LYS A 556 -36.82 -14.73 -60.89
N GLU A 557 -38.13 -14.52 -61.10
CA GLU A 557 -38.66 -13.29 -61.70
C GLU A 557 -38.50 -12.10 -60.73
N GLU A 558 -38.43 -10.87 -61.25
CA GLU A 558 -38.04 -9.66 -60.48
C GLU A 558 -38.88 -9.44 -59.21
N ILE A 559 -40.15 -9.82 -59.21
CA ILE A 559 -41.06 -9.66 -58.06
C ILE A 559 -40.75 -10.68 -56.97
N ASP A 560 -40.60 -11.96 -57.33
CA ASP A 560 -40.28 -13.04 -56.38
C ASP A 560 -38.90 -12.85 -55.75
N ALA A 561 -37.93 -12.35 -56.53
CA ALA A 561 -36.60 -11.99 -56.04
C ALA A 561 -36.65 -10.84 -55.01
N LEU A 562 -37.51 -9.85 -55.20
CA LEU A 562 -37.71 -8.75 -54.25
C LEU A 562 -38.42 -9.18 -52.96
N GLU A 563 -39.38 -10.11 -53.03
CA GLU A 563 -40.02 -10.67 -51.83
C GLU A 563 -39.03 -11.50 -51.00
N GLU A 564 -38.17 -12.29 -51.65
CA GLU A 564 -37.14 -13.09 -50.97
C GLU A 564 -36.06 -12.20 -50.33
N LEU A 565 -35.56 -11.18 -51.03
CA LEU A 565 -34.63 -10.19 -50.46
C LEU A 565 -35.25 -9.46 -49.26
N LYS A 566 -36.55 -9.14 -49.32
CA LYS A 566 -37.24 -8.52 -48.18
C LYS A 566 -37.34 -9.48 -46.99
N ALA A 567 -37.60 -10.77 -47.23
CA ALA A 567 -37.66 -11.78 -46.17
C ALA A 567 -36.29 -12.02 -45.50
N THR A 568 -35.19 -12.01 -46.27
CA THR A 568 -33.82 -12.16 -45.74
C THR A 568 -33.35 -10.89 -45.02
N GLN A 569 -33.71 -9.71 -45.53
CA GLN A 569 -33.48 -8.44 -44.81
C GLN A 569 -34.25 -8.39 -43.48
N GLU A 570 -35.47 -8.91 -43.42
CA GLU A 570 -36.27 -8.98 -42.19
C GLU A 570 -35.69 -9.99 -41.18
N SER A 571 -35.14 -11.12 -41.64
CA SER A 571 -34.47 -12.08 -40.75
C SER A 571 -33.14 -11.55 -40.20
N LEU A 572 -32.34 -10.86 -41.04
CA LEU A 572 -31.14 -10.13 -40.63
C LEU A 572 -31.44 -9.03 -39.61
N SER A 573 -32.50 -8.23 -39.83
CA SER A 573 -32.93 -7.21 -38.87
C SER A 573 -33.28 -7.83 -37.51
N LYS A 574 -34.00 -8.96 -37.50
CA LYS A 574 -34.34 -9.70 -36.28
C LYS A 574 -33.10 -10.29 -35.57
N SER A 575 -32.10 -10.81 -36.30
CA SER A 575 -30.85 -11.26 -35.66
C SER A 575 -30.08 -10.10 -35.02
N PHE A 576 -29.95 -8.96 -35.72
CA PHE A 576 -29.30 -7.78 -35.15
C PHE A 576 -30.07 -7.22 -33.94
N GLU A 577 -31.40 -7.17 -33.97
CA GLU A 577 -32.21 -6.78 -32.81
C GLU A 577 -31.99 -7.71 -31.61
N ASN A 578 -31.98 -9.02 -31.84
CA ASN A 578 -31.70 -10.02 -30.79
C ASN A 578 -30.30 -9.83 -30.18
N GLU A 579 -29.26 -9.68 -31.00
CA GLU A 579 -27.89 -9.38 -30.53
C GLU A 579 -27.83 -8.08 -29.73
N LEU A 580 -28.52 -7.03 -30.18
CA LEU A 580 -28.55 -5.74 -29.50
C LEU A 580 -29.29 -5.85 -28.15
N THR A 581 -30.33 -6.67 -28.03
CA THR A 581 -30.97 -6.97 -26.74
C THR A 581 -30.07 -7.81 -25.82
N ALA A 582 -29.37 -8.82 -26.36
CA ALA A 582 -28.43 -9.65 -25.61
C ALA A 582 -27.24 -8.83 -25.09
N LEU A 583 -26.69 -7.94 -25.92
CA LEU A 583 -25.59 -7.05 -25.55
C LEU A 583 -26.02 -6.01 -24.50
N LYS A 584 -27.24 -5.46 -24.60
CA LYS A 584 -27.87 -4.66 -23.53
C LYS A 584 -28.06 -5.46 -22.24
N GLY A 585 -28.37 -6.74 -22.33
CA GLY A 585 -28.44 -7.67 -21.19
C GLY A 585 -27.07 -7.85 -20.52
N LYS A 586 -26.04 -8.19 -21.30
CA LYS A 586 -24.64 -8.31 -20.84
C LYS A 586 -24.14 -7.00 -20.19
N TYR A 587 -24.44 -5.85 -20.78
CA TYR A 587 -24.10 -4.53 -20.20
C TYR A 587 -24.79 -4.28 -18.85
N LYS A 588 -26.08 -4.62 -18.72
CA LYS A 588 -26.80 -4.51 -17.44
C LYS A 588 -26.23 -5.44 -16.37
N ALA A 589 -25.88 -6.68 -16.72
CA ALA A 589 -25.25 -7.62 -15.79
C ALA A 589 -23.90 -7.07 -15.30
N LEU A 590 -23.04 -6.62 -16.23
CA LEU A 590 -21.75 -6.01 -15.89
C LEU A 590 -21.88 -4.73 -15.06
N LEU A 591 -22.94 -3.94 -15.25
CA LEU A 591 -23.25 -2.78 -14.41
C LEU A 591 -23.60 -3.19 -12.98
N ILE A 592 -24.43 -4.23 -12.81
CA ILE A 592 -24.80 -4.79 -11.50
C ILE A 592 -23.56 -5.37 -10.79
N ASP A 593 -22.71 -6.11 -11.52
CA ASP A 593 -21.47 -6.66 -10.98
C ASP A 593 -20.49 -5.55 -10.55
N TYR A 594 -20.40 -4.46 -11.33
CA TYR A 594 -19.61 -3.28 -10.98
C TYR A 594 -20.14 -2.56 -9.74
N GLU A 595 -21.48 -2.39 -9.63
CA GLU A 595 -22.11 -1.83 -8.44
C GLU A 595 -21.90 -2.71 -7.20
N ALA A 596 -21.99 -4.04 -7.35
CA ALA A 596 -21.71 -5.00 -6.29
C ALA A 596 -20.24 -4.96 -5.82
N GLN A 597 -19.28 -4.93 -6.76
CA GLN A 597 -17.86 -4.77 -6.45
C GLN A 597 -17.57 -3.44 -5.75
N LYS A 598 -18.19 -2.34 -6.19
CA LYS A 598 -18.09 -1.03 -5.54
C LYS A 598 -18.63 -1.07 -4.10
N SER A 599 -19.76 -1.73 -3.86
CA SER A 599 -20.33 -1.92 -2.52
C SER A 599 -19.42 -2.76 -1.63
N GLN A 600 -18.87 -3.88 -2.13
CA GLN A 600 -17.91 -4.72 -1.41
C GLN A 600 -16.61 -3.96 -1.07
N LEU A 601 -16.14 -3.08 -1.97
CA LEU A 601 -14.98 -2.23 -1.71
C LEU A 601 -15.27 -1.20 -0.61
N ILE A 602 -16.44 -0.57 -0.63
CA ILE A 602 -16.87 0.35 0.44
C ILE A 602 -16.98 -0.40 1.78
N GLU A 603 -17.54 -1.61 1.80
CA GLU A 603 -17.67 -2.42 3.00
C GLU A 603 -16.32 -2.90 3.55
N SER A 604 -15.38 -3.30 2.68
CA SER A 604 -14.01 -3.67 3.08
C SER A 604 -13.21 -2.46 3.61
N LEU A 605 -13.40 -1.26 3.06
CA LEU A 605 -12.79 -0.03 3.59
C LEU A 605 -13.41 0.39 4.93
N LEU A 606 -14.73 0.25 5.10
CA LEU A 606 -15.41 0.52 6.37
C LEU A 606 -15.02 -0.48 7.47
N THR A 607 -14.85 -1.76 7.13
CA THR A 607 -14.35 -2.77 8.08
C THR A 607 -12.87 -2.57 8.39
N ASN A 608 -12.03 -2.16 7.43
CA ASN A 608 -10.63 -1.78 7.70
C ASN A 608 -10.54 -0.58 8.65
N ASN A 609 -11.36 0.47 8.47
CA ASN A 609 -11.42 1.60 9.40
C ASN A 609 -11.90 1.19 10.80
N LYS A 610 -12.93 0.34 10.91
CA LYS A 610 -13.36 -0.21 12.21
C LYS A 610 -12.26 -1.03 12.90
N LEU A 611 -11.47 -1.79 12.13
CA LEU A 611 -10.32 -2.53 12.66
C LEU A 611 -9.18 -1.60 13.08
N ARG A 612 -8.93 -0.51 12.35
CA ARG A 612 -7.98 0.55 12.77
C ARG A 612 -8.43 1.23 14.07
N GLU A 613 -9.69 1.64 14.17
CA GLU A 613 -10.24 2.19 15.42
C GLU A 613 -10.16 1.20 16.59
N ALA A 614 -10.36 -0.10 16.35
CA ALA A 614 -10.25 -1.13 17.38
C ALA A 614 -8.79 -1.35 17.80
N LEU A 615 -7.83 -1.29 16.86
CA LEU A 615 -6.41 -1.31 17.15
C LEU A 615 -5.97 -0.09 17.94
N GLU A 616 -6.35 1.13 17.54
CA GLU A 616 -6.06 2.38 18.25
C GLU A 616 -6.67 2.42 19.65
N LYS A 617 -7.85 1.81 19.85
CA LYS A 617 -8.47 1.65 21.17
C LYS A 617 -7.71 0.63 22.03
N ASN A 618 -7.22 -0.47 21.45
CA ASN A 618 -6.43 -1.46 22.19
C ASN A 618 -5.03 -0.93 22.55
N THR A 619 -4.36 -0.19 21.67
CA THR A 619 -3.03 0.38 21.98
C THR A 619 -3.05 1.47 23.06
N ASN A 620 -4.21 2.07 23.34
CA ASN A 620 -4.38 3.10 24.37
C ASN A 620 -4.78 2.55 25.75
N ILE A 621 -4.75 1.22 25.96
CA ILE A 621 -5.17 0.59 27.23
C ILE A 621 -3.98 -0.02 28.02
N GLU A 622 -2.80 -0.18 27.42
CA GLU A 622 -1.62 -0.82 28.06
C GLU A 622 -0.64 0.16 28.76
N GLU A 623 -1.13 1.13 29.55
CA GLU A 623 -0.26 1.95 30.44
C GLU A 623 -0.87 2.19 31.85
N THR A 624 -0.89 1.16 32.71
CA THR A 624 -0.88 1.35 34.19
C THR A 624 -0.23 0.15 34.92
N PRO A 625 0.60 0.35 35.97
CA PRO A 625 1.24 -0.73 36.73
C PRO A 625 0.60 -1.01 38.11
N ILE A 626 0.53 -2.28 38.52
CA ILE A 626 0.34 -2.85 39.90
C ILE A 626 0.63 -4.37 39.75
N VAL A 627 1.74 -4.92 40.28
CA VAL A 627 1.96 -5.48 41.64
C VAL A 627 1.10 -6.73 41.95
N ASP A 628 1.79 -7.83 42.27
CA ASP A 628 1.26 -9.19 42.45
C ASP A 628 0.40 -9.43 43.72
N ASP A 629 -0.53 -10.38 43.63
CA ASP A 629 -0.78 -11.37 44.69
C ASP A 629 -1.34 -12.69 44.08
N GLU A 630 -1.01 -13.84 44.68
CA GLU A 630 -1.26 -15.22 44.19
C GLU A 630 -2.35 -15.93 45.06
N PRO A 631 -2.72 -17.24 44.94
CA PRO A 631 -2.48 -18.25 43.89
C PRO A 631 -3.70 -19.17 43.52
N LYS A 632 -3.44 -20.15 42.61
CA LYS A 632 -4.20 -21.39 42.26
C LYS A 632 -5.25 -21.24 41.14
N GLU A 633 -5.30 -22.07 40.08
CA GLU A 633 -4.99 -23.50 39.95
C GLU A 633 -4.28 -23.85 38.61
N VAL A 634 -3.54 -24.97 38.57
CA VAL A 634 -2.93 -25.55 37.35
C VAL A 634 -3.90 -26.56 36.70
N PRO A 635 -3.97 -26.67 35.36
CA PRO A 635 -3.04 -27.60 34.67
C PRO A 635 -2.62 -27.21 33.24
N ALA A 636 -1.70 -28.01 32.69
CA ALA A 636 -1.30 -28.14 31.28
C ALA A 636 -0.39 -27.03 30.69
N THR A 637 0.91 -27.32 30.68
CA THR A 637 1.96 -26.68 29.88
C THR A 637 1.75 -26.91 28.37
N PRO A 638 1.72 -25.84 27.55
CA PRO A 638 2.17 -25.86 26.16
C PRO A 638 3.64 -25.45 26.09
N THR A 639 4.41 -26.12 25.24
CA THR A 639 5.83 -25.83 25.00
C THR A 639 6.03 -24.40 24.50
N GLN A 640 6.91 -23.63 25.14
CA GLN A 640 7.37 -22.35 24.59
C GLN A 640 8.09 -22.58 23.25
N PRO A 641 7.84 -21.79 22.20
CA PRO A 641 8.76 -21.70 21.07
C PRO A 641 10.04 -20.98 21.52
N ASP A 642 11.20 -21.45 21.05
CA ASP A 642 12.50 -20.95 21.51
C ASP A 642 12.64 -19.44 21.29
N ALA A 643 12.99 -18.71 22.35
CA ALA A 643 13.20 -17.25 22.29
C ALA A 643 14.32 -16.85 21.30
N GLU A 644 15.26 -17.75 21.03
CA GLU A 644 16.25 -17.57 19.95
C GLU A 644 15.62 -17.54 18.55
N GLU A 645 14.53 -18.29 18.30
CA GLU A 645 13.92 -18.34 16.97
C GLU A 645 13.09 -17.08 16.69
N VAL A 646 12.46 -16.50 17.72
CA VAL A 646 11.79 -15.20 17.65
C VAL A 646 12.82 -14.10 17.40
N LEU A 647 13.91 -14.03 18.19
CA LEU A 647 14.98 -13.05 17.98
C LEU A 647 15.66 -13.18 16.60
N LYS A 648 15.80 -14.40 16.06
CA LYS A 648 16.31 -14.61 14.69
C LYS A 648 15.31 -14.15 13.63
N LYS A 649 14.01 -14.38 13.83
CA LYS A 649 12.93 -13.89 12.94
C LYS A 649 12.88 -12.36 12.97
N ASP A 650 12.91 -11.74 14.14
CA ASP A 650 12.91 -10.28 14.29
C ASP A 650 14.17 -9.63 13.68
N ALA A 651 15.35 -10.25 13.86
CA ALA A 651 16.57 -9.80 13.19
C ALA A 651 16.49 -9.89 11.65
N THR A 652 15.95 -10.99 11.11
CA THR A 652 15.74 -11.11 9.65
C THR A 652 14.64 -10.19 9.12
N ILE A 653 13.61 -9.88 9.91
CA ILE A 653 12.58 -8.90 9.55
C ILE A 653 13.19 -7.50 9.52
N ALA A 654 14.03 -7.13 10.50
CA ALA A 654 14.75 -5.86 10.52
C ALA A 654 15.74 -5.73 9.34
N GLU A 655 16.45 -6.80 8.99
CA GLU A 655 17.37 -6.83 7.84
C GLU A 655 16.62 -6.73 6.51
N LEU A 656 15.48 -7.42 6.35
CA LEU A 656 14.62 -7.29 5.18
C LEU A 656 13.97 -5.90 5.07
N GLN A 657 13.55 -5.30 6.20
CA GLN A 657 13.04 -3.92 6.22
C GLN A 657 14.14 -2.90 5.86
N ALA A 658 15.38 -3.12 6.30
CA ALA A 658 16.52 -2.30 5.89
C ALA A 658 16.81 -2.43 4.39
N GLN A 659 16.81 -3.65 3.83
CA GLN A 659 16.99 -3.87 2.38
C GLN A 659 15.85 -3.30 1.54
N VAL A 660 14.59 -3.43 1.98
CA VAL A 660 13.45 -2.81 1.30
C VAL A 660 13.59 -1.30 1.29
N LYS A 661 13.94 -0.68 2.42
CA LYS A 661 14.15 0.77 2.52
C LYS A 661 15.34 1.24 1.67
N GLU A 662 16.45 0.50 1.65
CA GLU A 662 17.60 0.81 0.80
C GLU A 662 17.28 0.68 -0.70
N LEU A 663 16.44 -0.28 -1.08
CA LEU A 663 15.95 -0.42 -2.46
C LEU A 663 14.91 0.65 -2.84
N GLU A 664 14.07 1.09 -1.91
CA GLU A 664 13.12 2.19 -2.11
C GLU A 664 13.83 3.54 -2.23
N GLU A 665 14.82 3.83 -1.38
CA GLU A 665 15.59 5.09 -1.43
C GLU A 665 16.48 5.12 -2.68
N ASN A 666 17.30 4.10 -2.94
CA ASN A 666 18.17 4.08 -4.12
C ASN A 666 17.39 3.93 -5.44
N GLY A 667 16.29 3.18 -5.45
CA GLY A 667 15.44 2.99 -6.62
C GLY A 667 14.76 4.29 -7.06
N ASN A 668 14.21 5.04 -6.10
CA ASN A 668 13.59 6.33 -6.37
C ASN A 668 14.62 7.39 -6.78
N ASP A 669 15.78 7.48 -6.11
CA ASP A 669 16.78 8.48 -6.48
C ASP A 669 17.42 8.21 -7.85
N ALA A 670 17.68 6.96 -8.21
CA ALA A 670 18.18 6.61 -9.55
C ALA A 670 17.15 6.94 -10.65
N GLN A 671 15.86 6.66 -10.42
CA GLN A 671 14.79 7.02 -11.35
C GLN A 671 14.60 8.54 -11.43
N LYS A 672 14.63 9.25 -10.30
CA LYS A 672 14.52 10.71 -10.24
C LYS A 672 15.65 11.40 -10.99
N VAL A 673 16.90 10.97 -10.80
CA VAL A 673 18.06 11.50 -11.55
C VAL A 673 17.99 11.17 -13.04
N ALA A 674 17.40 10.03 -13.44
CA ALA A 674 17.14 9.73 -14.84
C ALA A 674 16.06 10.66 -15.45
N LEU A 675 14.95 10.85 -14.74
CA LEU A 675 13.85 11.73 -15.14
C LEU A 675 14.28 13.21 -15.18
N GLU A 676 15.11 13.68 -14.25
CA GLU A 676 15.67 15.04 -14.27
C GLU A 676 16.56 15.26 -15.50
N ARG A 677 17.40 14.28 -15.87
CA ARG A 677 18.21 14.34 -17.11
C ARG A 677 17.36 14.31 -18.38
N GLU A 678 16.30 13.52 -18.41
CA GLU A 678 15.35 13.48 -19.53
C GLU A 678 14.61 14.81 -19.66
N ASN A 679 14.14 15.38 -18.55
CA ASN A 679 13.47 16.67 -18.50
C ASN A 679 14.39 17.81 -18.98
N ASP A 680 15.66 17.80 -18.60
CA ASP A 680 16.65 18.76 -19.08
C ASP A 680 17.03 18.57 -20.55
N ASN A 681 17.03 17.35 -21.07
CA ASN A 681 17.17 17.11 -22.52
C ASN A 681 15.96 17.67 -23.28
N LEU A 682 14.74 17.38 -22.82
CA LEU A 682 13.50 17.91 -23.40
C LEU A 682 13.44 19.44 -23.36
N LYS A 683 13.92 20.10 -22.30
CA LYS A 683 14.06 21.57 -22.25
C LYS A 683 15.03 22.10 -23.31
N ARG A 684 16.17 21.42 -23.54
CA ARG A 684 17.12 21.81 -24.60
C ARG A 684 16.52 21.59 -25.99
N GLU A 685 15.83 20.48 -26.22
CA GLU A 685 15.13 20.22 -27.48
C GLU A 685 14.01 21.24 -27.74
N TYR A 686 13.20 21.56 -26.73
CA TYR A 686 12.17 22.59 -26.83
C TYR A 686 12.76 23.98 -27.13
N SER A 687 13.88 24.34 -26.50
CA SER A 687 14.62 25.57 -26.78
C SER A 687 15.17 25.59 -28.22
N MET A 688 15.77 24.49 -28.69
CA MET A 688 16.25 24.37 -30.07
C MET A 688 15.10 24.43 -31.08
N MET A 689 13.97 23.77 -30.80
CA MET A 689 12.75 23.80 -31.63
C MET A 689 12.18 25.22 -31.69
N THR A 690 12.15 25.93 -30.56
CA THR A 690 11.69 27.32 -30.48
C THR A 690 12.63 28.25 -31.25
N MET A 691 13.95 28.12 -31.09
CA MET A 691 14.92 28.89 -31.88
C MET A 691 14.82 28.60 -33.39
N ALA A 692 14.66 27.34 -33.78
CA ALA A 692 14.46 26.95 -35.17
C ALA A 692 13.13 27.48 -35.74
N TRP A 693 12.06 27.50 -34.94
CA TRP A 693 10.77 28.09 -35.30
C TRP A 693 10.87 29.61 -35.43
N TYR A 694 11.59 30.30 -34.53
CA TYR A 694 11.85 31.74 -34.65
C TYR A 694 12.73 32.08 -35.86
N ASP A 695 13.77 31.30 -36.18
CA ASP A 695 14.57 31.48 -37.39
C ASP A 695 13.73 31.22 -38.65
N LEU A 696 12.94 30.13 -38.69
CA LEU A 696 12.03 29.84 -39.80
C LEU A 696 10.98 30.95 -39.97
N SER A 697 10.34 31.40 -38.89
CA SER A 697 9.35 32.48 -38.89
C SER A 697 9.98 33.81 -39.33
N SER A 698 11.19 34.13 -38.85
CA SER A 698 11.98 35.29 -39.27
C SER A 698 12.36 35.23 -40.76
N ARG A 699 12.73 34.05 -41.29
CA ARG A 699 12.98 33.81 -42.72
C ARG A 699 11.72 33.92 -43.58
N VAL A 700 10.57 33.52 -43.06
CA VAL A 700 9.27 33.67 -43.76
C VAL A 700 8.86 35.15 -43.77
N GLN A 701 8.95 35.85 -42.64
CA GLN A 701 8.61 37.27 -42.50
C GLN A 701 9.55 38.18 -43.31
N SER A 702 10.85 37.88 -43.33
CA SER A 702 11.83 38.62 -44.16
C SER A 702 11.68 38.35 -45.65
N ASN A 703 11.20 37.17 -46.08
CA ASN A 703 10.83 36.91 -47.48
C ASN A 703 9.51 37.57 -47.91
N THR A 704 8.63 37.97 -46.99
CA THR A 704 7.36 38.65 -47.34
C THR A 704 7.51 40.14 -47.71
N VAL A 705 8.72 40.71 -47.66
CA VAL A 705 9.00 42.05 -48.20
C VAL A 705 9.78 41.94 -49.52
N MET A 706 9.14 42.37 -50.61
CA MET A 706 9.66 42.40 -51.99
C MET A 706 9.82 41.03 -52.69
N LEU A 707 8.69 40.50 -53.20
CA LEU A 707 8.67 39.74 -54.47
C LEU A 707 8.98 40.64 -55.68
N GLN A 708 10.11 41.34 -55.64
CA GLN A 708 10.60 42.13 -56.77
C GLN A 708 11.48 41.23 -57.65
N ARG A 709 10.95 40.87 -58.83
CA ARG A 709 11.60 39.98 -59.81
C ARG A 709 13.07 40.35 -60.03
N ARG A 710 13.99 39.54 -59.51
CA ARG A 710 15.40 39.50 -59.93
C ARG A 710 15.79 38.07 -60.23
N SER A 711 16.09 37.81 -61.50
CA SER A 711 16.61 36.53 -61.97
C SER A 711 18.08 36.38 -61.59
N GLU A 712 18.37 35.79 -60.44
CA GLU A 712 19.72 35.31 -60.14
C GLU A 712 19.74 33.79 -59.98
N VAL A 713 20.49 33.15 -60.88
CA VAL A 713 20.66 31.70 -60.97
C VAL A 713 21.33 31.17 -59.71
N SER A 714 20.73 30.14 -59.10
CA SER A 714 21.25 29.51 -57.90
C SER A 714 22.70 29.03 -58.10
N LYS A 715 23.61 29.54 -57.26
CA LYS A 715 25.04 29.19 -57.24
C LYS A 715 25.26 27.80 -56.61
N SER A 716 24.61 26.78 -57.16
CA SER A 716 24.84 25.38 -56.78
C SER A 716 26.30 24.98 -57.04
N TRP A 717 26.90 24.28 -56.08
CA TRP A 717 28.25 23.73 -56.17
C TRP A 717 28.40 22.77 -57.37
N ILE A 718 27.35 22.02 -57.70
CA ILE A 718 27.25 21.17 -58.91
C ILE A 718 27.34 22.00 -60.20
N ASN A 719 26.78 23.22 -60.24
CA ASN A 719 26.89 24.10 -61.40
C ASN A 719 28.31 24.69 -61.54
N LYS A 720 29.04 24.88 -60.44
CA LYS A 720 30.48 25.24 -60.48
C LYS A 720 31.32 24.08 -61.03
N GLN A 721 31.08 22.84 -60.58
CA GLN A 721 31.77 21.67 -61.14
C GLN A 721 31.47 21.46 -62.63
N ARG A 722 30.20 21.58 -63.06
CA ARG A 722 29.84 21.44 -64.49
C ARG A 722 30.51 22.49 -65.38
N ARG A 723 30.71 23.73 -64.90
CA ARG A 723 31.48 24.77 -65.63
C ARG A 723 32.99 24.53 -65.63
N ALA A 724 33.55 23.88 -64.61
CA ALA A 724 34.97 23.53 -64.57
C ALA A 724 35.32 22.41 -65.58
N VAL A 725 34.35 21.54 -65.91
CA VAL A 725 34.54 20.39 -66.82
C VAL A 725 34.26 20.74 -68.29
N ASN A 726 33.59 21.86 -68.60
CA ASN A 726 33.28 22.22 -70.00
C ASN A 726 33.35 23.75 -70.28
N PRO A 727 34.55 24.29 -70.59
CA PRO A 727 34.78 25.73 -70.70
C PRO A 727 34.74 26.26 -72.15
N THR A 728 33.62 26.07 -72.87
CA THR A 728 33.42 26.62 -74.22
C THR A 728 32.03 27.25 -74.39
N GLY A 729 31.95 28.58 -74.26
CA GLY A 729 30.75 29.35 -74.56
C GLY A 729 30.83 30.09 -75.90
N ARG A 730 29.66 30.53 -76.39
CA ARG A 730 29.36 31.61 -77.36
C ARG A 730 27.85 31.52 -77.65
N ARG A 731 27.07 32.60 -77.76
CA ARG A 731 27.38 34.05 -77.78
C ARG A 731 26.44 34.79 -76.85
#